data_AF-A0A969PBL9-F1
#
_entry.id   AF-A0A969PBL9-F1
#
_cell.length_a   1.000
_cell.length_b   1.000
_cell.length_c   1.000
_cell.angle_alpha   90.00
_cell.angle_beta   90.00
_cell.angle_gamma   90.00
#
_symmetry.space_group_name_H-M   'P 1'
#
loop_
_entity.id
_entity.type
_entity.pdbx_description
1 polymer ?
#
loop_
_entity_poly.entity_id
_entity_poly.type
_entity_poly.pdbx_seq_one_letter_code
_entity_poly.pdbx_strand_id
1 'polypeptide(L)'
;MATRLWTFLNTDIREFFSVETAKTGADSAKAVLELAKALKEQGPKDATLAPYVQQISSLLDVLNSPIAQVVGSALPFVNIATSLLKIYTDLTQEEPTLEKSVALVSQAAYLESFQAILRLPENQQLLHQIGDAPTSTAVETQIHTLANLELDDNEAKRALTCFHTSKLAQAFNTVLAARLRQAGLSETDARRLSDRVAWDTHRYINQALADAGESVKPLAELYRNGGREALEMDDDHQNRWFAQWGQLVGTEKAIDVQQFLQDDRCPDRVRELAREPLLLYLLAAMHRDGELTLQMFEGGGEITAKNLIYSRTLDWVLTKQRPEWLNRDLTEIETEGLQQILAEAGLCVVQSGGEHAPIKMIEARLKNEQMAKSLLDEARSRLGDNPLRNALAAFYLQPGKGGDGSVEFAHKSFGEFLYASRLKESLSEWALPGLKRQKFYISTERMDWEIYDLLGFGSLTPEIVEYLMLFLDACPEMFNSEKVLRLFKRLENFYFRWCDGEFIDADPPTLPQKKMRILREQLGDRDISIGQRQIDIHAGLNVMILLFALHRYGQMKDDLKAQINFHPCVQKNTSDFDDSQLRRIIQYSYCIRNTRFRAILGALLIGSNLSNSSLHIMSLSYINLSQSNLKGVSCWSSDLRNANLSNADLSGGNFTNTSFHKAKFLNANLSSTKLISAVFVEADLSGADLCDANLANTNLHNASLTNIIWDENTNWEGVRGLETAINVPEALKKQLGLG
;
A
#
# COMPACT_ATOMS: atom_id res chain seq x y z
N MET A 1 14.21 12.95 19.41
CA MET A 1 14.69 14.28 19.89
C MET A 1 13.69 15.28 19.34
N ALA A 2 13.05 16.12 20.17
CA ALA A 2 11.95 16.94 19.68
C ALA A 2 12.46 18.09 18.79
N THR A 3 11.81 18.30 17.64
CA THR A 3 12.14 19.37 16.68
C THR A 3 11.11 20.48 16.81
N ARG A 4 11.53 21.75 16.90
CA ARG A 4 10.58 22.86 16.88
C ARG A 4 10.01 23.07 15.49
N LEU A 5 8.72 23.38 15.43
CA LEU A 5 7.92 23.34 14.19
C LEU A 5 8.52 24.16 13.03
N TRP A 6 9.16 25.29 13.32
CA TRP A 6 9.72 26.17 12.29
C TRP A 6 11.22 26.00 12.03
N THR A 7 11.92 25.14 12.76
CA THR A 7 13.39 24.99 12.65
C THR A 7 13.82 24.50 11.27
N PHE A 8 13.04 23.59 10.67
CA PHE A 8 13.37 23.06 9.35
C PHE A 8 13.31 24.13 8.24
N LEU A 9 12.27 24.97 8.25
CA LEU A 9 12.09 26.06 7.29
C LEU A 9 13.01 27.26 7.59
N ASN A 10 13.27 27.56 8.86
CA ASN A 10 13.99 28.77 9.29
C ASN A 10 15.50 28.58 9.53
N THR A 11 15.98 27.34 9.63
CA THR A 11 17.39 27.01 9.91
C THR A 11 17.92 26.13 8.79
N ASP A 12 17.46 24.88 8.71
CA ASP A 12 18.03 23.89 7.77
C ASP A 12 17.89 24.31 6.30
N ILE A 13 16.68 24.71 5.86
CA ILE A 13 16.46 25.15 4.47
C ILE A 13 17.11 26.52 4.20
N ARG A 14 17.25 27.39 5.20
CA ARG A 14 17.73 28.77 5.04
C ARG A 14 19.25 28.92 5.06
N GLU A 15 19.98 28.07 5.79
CA GLU A 15 21.45 28.11 5.81
C GLU A 15 22.04 27.98 4.39
N PHE A 16 21.36 27.25 3.49
CA PHE A 16 21.74 27.12 2.08
C PHE A 16 21.65 28.42 1.27
N PHE A 17 20.89 29.41 1.73
CA PHE A 17 20.63 30.65 0.99
C PHE A 17 21.38 31.87 1.56
N SER A 18 22.20 31.72 2.61
CA SER A 18 23.12 32.75 3.15
C SER A 18 22.47 34.08 3.59
N VAL A 19 21.45 34.06 4.46
CA VAL A 19 20.75 35.27 4.96
C VAL A 19 20.41 35.20 6.46
N GLU A 20 20.49 36.34 7.17
CA GLU A 20 20.33 36.44 8.65
C GLU A 20 18.90 36.71 9.20
N THR A 21 17.90 37.16 8.41
CA THR A 21 16.58 37.52 8.98
C THR A 21 15.36 37.17 8.12
N ALA A 22 14.36 36.53 8.72
CA ALA A 22 13.01 36.31 8.15
C ALA A 22 12.19 37.61 8.14
N LYS A 23 11.35 37.80 7.11
CA LYS A 23 10.22 38.74 7.19
C LYS A 23 9.00 38.01 7.75
N THR A 24 8.13 38.72 8.48
CA THR A 24 6.93 38.16 9.12
C THR A 24 5.67 38.85 8.60
N GLY A 25 4.49 38.29 8.90
CA GLY A 25 3.22 38.95 8.61
C GLY A 25 2.90 39.06 7.12
N ALA A 26 2.47 40.24 6.66
CA ALA A 26 1.96 40.46 5.30
C ALA A 26 3.00 40.21 4.19
N ASP A 27 4.28 40.47 4.46
CA ASP A 27 5.37 40.24 3.52
C ASP A 27 5.65 38.73 3.33
N SER A 28 5.63 37.96 4.43
CA SER A 28 5.74 36.49 4.40
C SER A 28 4.54 35.87 3.67
N ALA A 29 3.33 36.34 3.96
CA ALA A 29 2.11 35.88 3.30
C ALA A 29 2.17 36.06 1.77
N LYS A 30 2.67 37.22 1.31
CA LYS A 30 2.88 37.50 -0.11
C LYS A 30 3.95 36.58 -0.71
N ALA A 31 5.05 36.36 0.00
CA ALA A 31 6.13 35.49 -0.47
C ALA A 31 5.66 34.03 -0.68
N VAL A 32 4.81 33.49 0.21
CA VAL A 32 4.25 32.15 0.04
C VAL A 32 3.35 32.06 -1.20
N LEU A 33 2.50 33.06 -1.44
CA LEU A 33 1.64 33.09 -2.63
C LEU A 33 2.44 33.18 -3.93
N GLU A 34 3.48 34.01 -3.96
CA GLU A 34 4.37 34.12 -5.12
C GLU A 34 5.20 32.84 -5.34
N LEU A 35 5.64 32.16 -4.26
CA LEU A 35 6.31 30.87 -4.35
C LEU A 35 5.40 29.80 -4.97
N ALA A 36 4.15 29.72 -4.51
CA ALA A 36 3.18 28.77 -5.04
C ALA A 36 2.89 29.02 -6.54
N LYS A 37 2.85 30.30 -6.94
CA LYS A 37 2.68 30.70 -8.33
C LYS A 37 3.90 30.35 -9.19
N ALA A 38 5.10 30.66 -8.73
CA ALA A 38 6.34 30.32 -9.42
C ALA A 38 6.46 28.81 -9.66
N LEU A 39 6.14 27.99 -8.66
CA LEU A 39 6.12 26.53 -8.78
C LEU A 39 5.10 26.02 -9.80
N LYS A 40 3.92 26.66 -9.87
CA LYS A 40 2.87 26.32 -10.84
C LYS A 40 3.26 26.66 -12.29
N GLU A 41 3.95 27.78 -12.50
CA GLU A 41 4.28 28.29 -13.84
C GLU A 41 5.60 27.73 -14.40
N GLN A 42 6.62 27.56 -13.56
CA GLN A 42 8.00 27.28 -14.00
C GLN A 42 8.52 25.89 -13.58
N GLY A 43 7.81 25.19 -12.68
CA GLY A 43 8.26 23.93 -12.08
C GLY A 43 9.38 24.12 -11.04
N PRO A 44 9.82 23.05 -10.37
CA PRO A 44 10.84 23.12 -9.32
C PRO A 44 12.23 23.27 -9.95
N LYS A 45 12.80 24.48 -9.93
CA LYS A 45 14.20 24.74 -10.28
C LYS A 45 14.88 25.50 -9.13
N ASP A 46 15.97 24.96 -8.60
CA ASP A 46 16.57 25.39 -7.33
C ASP A 46 16.92 26.88 -7.27
N ALA A 47 17.48 27.44 -8.35
CA ALA A 47 17.93 28.83 -8.38
C ALA A 47 16.81 29.88 -8.47
N THR A 48 15.60 29.51 -8.91
CA THR A 48 14.50 30.48 -9.11
C THR A 48 13.59 30.62 -7.89
N LEU A 49 13.68 29.71 -6.92
CA LEU A 49 12.83 29.68 -5.72
C LEU A 49 13.46 30.40 -4.51
N ALA A 50 14.79 30.52 -4.51
CA ALA A 50 15.59 31.16 -3.46
C ALA A 50 15.04 32.51 -2.94
N PRO A 51 14.69 33.51 -3.79
CA PRO A 51 14.26 34.84 -3.30
C PRO A 51 12.92 34.81 -2.56
N TYR A 52 12.08 33.80 -2.80
CA TYR A 52 10.78 33.65 -2.13
C TYR A 52 10.93 32.90 -0.81
N VAL A 53 11.68 31.79 -0.81
CA VAL A 53 11.94 30.98 0.39
C VAL A 53 12.64 31.79 1.49
N GLN A 54 13.52 32.71 1.10
CA GLN A 54 14.20 33.65 2.01
C GLN A 54 13.25 34.55 2.81
N GLN A 55 12.02 34.77 2.33
CA GLN A 55 11.06 35.71 2.93
C GLN A 55 9.93 35.03 3.72
N ILE A 56 9.90 33.70 3.79
CA ILE A 56 8.80 32.91 4.38
C ILE A 56 9.16 32.45 5.78
N SER A 57 8.46 32.92 6.82
CA SER A 57 8.58 32.41 8.20
C SER A 57 7.75 31.16 8.49
N SER A 58 6.55 31.07 7.91
CA SER A 58 5.64 29.93 7.98
C SER A 58 4.78 29.91 6.72
N LEU A 59 4.36 28.72 6.27
CA LEU A 59 3.36 28.66 5.19
C LEU A 59 2.00 29.20 5.67
N LEU A 60 1.69 29.07 6.96
CA LEU A 60 0.44 29.57 7.55
C LEU A 60 0.35 31.09 7.54
N ASP A 61 1.45 31.82 7.31
CA ASP A 61 1.43 33.28 7.15
C ASP A 61 0.49 33.73 6.04
N VAL A 62 0.20 32.87 5.05
CA VAL A 62 -0.83 33.10 4.02
C VAL A 62 -2.20 33.44 4.62
N LEU A 63 -2.52 32.95 5.81
CA LEU A 63 -3.77 33.27 6.50
C LEU A 63 -3.85 34.75 6.94
N ASN A 64 -2.72 35.47 6.95
CA ASN A 64 -2.69 36.93 7.15
C ASN A 64 -3.10 37.72 5.90
N SER A 65 -3.17 37.09 4.72
CA SER A 65 -3.69 37.73 3.49
C SER A 65 -5.24 37.68 3.43
N PRO A 66 -5.87 38.50 2.57
CA PRO A 66 -7.30 38.38 2.28
C PRO A 66 -7.65 36.97 1.81
N ILE A 67 -8.69 36.35 2.40
CA ILE A 67 -9.08 34.96 2.14
C ILE A 67 -9.42 34.76 0.65
N ALA A 68 -10.00 35.77 0.01
CA ALA A 68 -10.28 35.74 -1.43
C ALA A 68 -9.02 35.56 -2.28
N GLN A 69 -7.86 36.08 -1.87
CA GLN A 69 -6.59 35.88 -2.60
C GLN A 69 -6.04 34.46 -2.42
N VAL A 70 -6.20 33.91 -1.21
CA VAL A 70 -5.81 32.53 -0.89
C VAL A 70 -6.65 31.51 -1.67
N VAL A 71 -7.95 31.80 -1.84
CA VAL A 71 -8.91 30.91 -2.52
C VAL A 71 -9.00 31.15 -4.03
N GLY A 72 -8.91 32.39 -4.49
CA GLY A 72 -9.11 32.78 -5.90
C GLY A 72 -7.96 32.39 -6.84
N SER A 73 -6.79 32.04 -6.30
CA SER A 73 -5.55 31.88 -7.06
C SER A 73 -5.31 30.46 -7.62
N ALA A 74 -6.07 29.43 -7.20
CA ALA A 74 -5.87 28.04 -7.64
C ALA A 74 -4.42 27.57 -7.52
N LEU A 75 -3.75 28.03 -6.47
CA LEU A 75 -2.33 27.73 -6.20
C LEU A 75 -2.22 26.44 -5.38
N PRO A 76 -1.42 25.45 -5.84
CA PRO A 76 -1.22 24.19 -5.15
C PRO A 76 -0.20 24.36 -4.01
N PHE A 77 -0.68 24.48 -2.78
CA PHE A 77 0.17 24.62 -1.59
C PHE A 77 0.95 23.35 -1.29
N VAL A 78 0.36 22.17 -1.54
CA VAL A 78 1.04 20.87 -1.40
C VAL A 78 2.36 20.82 -2.18
N ASN A 79 2.40 21.41 -3.39
CA ASN A 79 3.60 21.42 -4.23
C ASN A 79 4.77 22.19 -3.61
N ILE A 80 4.50 23.16 -2.73
CA ILE A 80 5.54 23.89 -2.00
C ILE A 80 6.29 22.93 -1.09
N ALA A 81 5.57 22.16 -0.28
CA ALA A 81 6.16 21.21 0.65
C ALA A 81 6.97 20.14 -0.08
N THR A 82 6.40 19.54 -1.14
CA THR A 82 7.08 18.48 -1.89
C THR A 82 8.33 18.97 -2.63
N SER A 83 8.29 20.18 -3.19
CA SER A 83 9.46 20.77 -3.87
C SER A 83 10.57 21.12 -2.89
N LEU A 84 10.25 21.69 -1.73
CA LEU A 84 11.25 22.05 -0.72
C LEU A 84 11.93 20.82 -0.10
N LEU A 85 11.18 19.75 0.17
CA LEU A 85 11.74 18.48 0.64
C LEU A 85 12.70 17.88 -0.39
N LYS A 86 12.33 17.94 -1.67
CA LYS A 86 13.18 17.47 -2.75
C LYS A 86 14.46 18.27 -2.87
N ILE A 87 14.38 19.60 -2.85
CA ILE A 87 15.54 20.50 -2.89
C ILE A 87 16.48 20.22 -1.72
N TYR A 88 15.93 20.07 -0.50
CA TYR A 88 16.72 19.73 0.68
C TYR A 88 17.48 18.40 0.49
N THR A 89 16.79 17.37 -0.01
CA THR A 89 17.39 16.05 -0.26
C THR A 89 18.47 16.12 -1.36
N ASP A 90 18.18 16.81 -2.46
CA ASP A 90 19.10 16.97 -3.59
C ASP A 90 20.39 17.73 -3.19
N LEU A 91 20.28 18.73 -2.31
CA LEU A 91 21.41 19.54 -1.85
C LEU A 91 22.23 18.89 -0.73
N THR A 92 21.58 18.27 0.25
CA THR A 92 22.26 17.69 1.42
C THR A 92 22.75 16.27 1.18
N GLN A 93 22.15 15.56 0.22
CA GLN A 93 22.29 14.11 0.08
C GLN A 93 21.86 13.34 1.35
N GLU A 94 21.14 14.00 2.26
CA GLU A 94 20.59 13.43 3.49
C GLU A 94 19.06 13.46 3.46
N GLU A 95 18.43 12.45 4.04
CA GLU A 95 16.96 12.39 4.13
C GLU A 95 16.46 13.22 5.32
N PRO A 96 15.40 14.05 5.14
CA PRO A 96 14.81 14.79 6.25
C PRO A 96 14.16 13.84 7.27
N THR A 97 14.28 14.15 8.57
CA THR A 97 13.66 13.35 9.62
C THR A 97 12.13 13.43 9.57
N LEU A 98 11.46 12.47 10.22
CA LEU A 98 10.01 12.39 10.29
C LEU A 98 9.38 13.71 10.72
N GLU A 99 9.89 14.31 11.79
CA GLU A 99 9.39 15.55 12.36
C GLU A 99 9.55 16.74 11.41
N LYS A 100 10.71 16.84 10.73
CA LYS A 100 11.00 17.91 9.77
C LYS A 100 10.01 17.89 8.61
N SER A 101 9.76 16.70 8.07
CA SER A 101 8.86 16.53 6.95
C SER A 101 7.39 16.72 7.34
N VAL A 102 6.93 16.16 8.48
CA VAL A 102 5.56 16.36 8.95
C VAL A 102 5.28 17.83 9.24
N ALA A 103 6.22 18.55 9.86
CA ALA A 103 6.09 19.97 10.12
C ALA A 103 5.80 20.80 8.85
N LEU A 104 6.46 20.48 7.74
CA LEU A 104 6.28 21.19 6.48
C LEU A 104 5.02 20.72 5.73
N VAL A 105 4.82 19.41 5.61
CA VAL A 105 3.71 18.81 4.86
C VAL A 105 2.36 19.16 5.50
N SER A 106 2.25 19.10 6.84
CA SER A 106 1.01 19.40 7.53
C SER A 106 0.54 20.84 7.30
N GLN A 107 1.44 21.83 7.22
CA GLN A 107 1.05 23.22 6.93
C GLN A 107 0.49 23.36 5.51
N ALA A 108 1.20 22.81 4.53
CA ALA A 108 0.79 22.88 3.13
C ALA A 108 -0.54 22.16 2.88
N ALA A 109 -0.70 20.96 3.46
CA ALA A 109 -1.93 20.17 3.37
C ALA A 109 -3.12 20.86 4.04
N TYR A 110 -2.91 21.53 5.18
CA TYR A 110 -3.96 22.25 5.89
C TYR A 110 -4.48 23.44 5.06
N LEU A 111 -3.58 24.18 4.40
CA LEU A 111 -3.94 25.28 3.51
C LEU A 111 -4.67 24.78 2.25
N GLU A 112 -4.23 23.65 1.69
CA GLU A 112 -4.89 23.02 0.54
C GLU A 112 -6.32 22.59 0.89
N SER A 113 -6.52 21.97 2.06
CA SER A 113 -7.86 21.59 2.55
C SER A 113 -8.75 22.81 2.78
N PHE A 114 -8.23 23.87 3.41
CA PHE A 114 -8.96 25.12 3.59
C PHE A 114 -9.40 25.72 2.26
N GLN A 115 -8.49 25.77 1.30
CA GLN A 115 -8.76 26.26 -0.05
C GLN A 115 -9.83 25.42 -0.76
N ALA A 116 -9.73 24.09 -0.69
CA ALA A 116 -10.66 23.17 -1.32
C ALA A 116 -12.08 23.28 -0.76
N ILE A 117 -12.21 23.36 0.57
CA ILE A 117 -13.52 23.51 1.23
C ILE A 117 -14.19 24.82 0.81
N LEU A 118 -13.47 25.94 0.77
CA LEU A 118 -14.04 27.23 0.39
C LEU A 118 -14.40 27.34 -1.10
N ARG A 119 -13.86 26.47 -1.97
CA ARG A 119 -14.23 26.41 -3.39
C ARG A 119 -15.50 25.63 -3.67
N LEU A 120 -16.00 24.85 -2.72
CA LEU A 120 -17.23 24.10 -2.92
C LEU A 120 -18.39 25.05 -3.24
N PRO A 121 -19.29 24.71 -4.18
CA PRO A 121 -20.41 25.57 -4.58
C PRO A 121 -21.27 26.05 -3.39
N GLU A 122 -21.43 25.19 -2.38
CA GLU A 122 -22.14 25.48 -1.12
C GLU A 122 -21.51 26.61 -0.28
N ASN A 123 -20.22 26.88 -0.45
CA ASN A 123 -19.46 27.84 0.36
C ASN A 123 -19.16 29.16 -0.38
N GLN A 124 -19.68 29.38 -1.60
CA GLN A 124 -19.41 30.63 -2.32
C GLN A 124 -19.98 31.87 -1.63
N GLN A 125 -21.16 31.77 -1.02
CA GLN A 125 -21.73 32.86 -0.22
C GLN A 125 -20.86 33.19 1.01
N LEU A 126 -20.32 32.15 1.66
CA LEU A 126 -19.40 32.29 2.77
C LEU A 126 -18.11 33.00 2.33
N LEU A 127 -17.56 32.64 1.17
CA LEU A 127 -16.38 33.29 0.60
C LEU A 127 -16.62 34.78 0.30
N HIS A 128 -17.80 35.15 -0.21
CA HIS A 128 -18.18 36.56 -0.38
C HIS A 128 -18.27 37.32 0.95
N GLN A 129 -18.63 36.65 2.03
CA GLN A 129 -18.73 37.26 3.36
C GLN A 129 -17.35 37.49 4.01
N ILE A 130 -16.40 36.57 3.84
CA ILE A 130 -15.10 36.59 4.54
C ILE A 130 -13.91 37.02 3.66
N GLY A 131 -14.12 37.13 2.35
CA GLY A 131 -13.06 37.19 1.35
C GLY A 131 -12.15 38.41 1.46
N ASP A 132 -12.72 39.57 1.78
CA ASP A 132 -12.03 40.87 1.77
C ASP A 132 -11.46 41.29 3.14
N ALA A 133 -11.44 40.37 4.11
CA ALA A 133 -10.95 40.67 5.45
C ALA A 133 -9.49 41.19 5.41
N PRO A 134 -9.18 42.37 5.98
CA PRO A 134 -7.83 42.95 5.94
C PRO A 134 -6.84 42.12 6.76
N THR A 135 -5.55 42.42 6.61
CA THR A 135 -4.47 41.72 7.34
C THR A 135 -4.62 41.86 8.87
N SER A 136 -4.03 40.93 9.62
CA SER A 136 -4.27 40.79 11.06
C SER A 136 -3.00 40.58 11.87
N THR A 137 -2.65 41.58 12.68
CA THR A 137 -1.56 41.47 13.66
C THR A 137 -1.85 40.44 14.75
N ALA A 138 -3.12 40.17 15.05
CA ALA A 138 -3.50 39.15 16.04
C ALA A 138 -3.25 37.72 15.53
N VAL A 139 -3.53 37.46 14.24
CA VAL A 139 -3.26 36.17 13.60
C VAL A 139 -1.75 35.97 13.40
N GLU A 140 -1.03 37.02 13.01
CA GLU A 140 0.45 37.03 12.97
C GLU A 140 1.06 36.65 14.32
N THR A 141 0.59 37.26 15.41
CA THR A 141 1.07 36.94 16.77
C THR A 141 0.83 35.47 17.12
N GLN A 142 -0.34 34.91 16.77
CA GLN A 142 -0.65 33.50 17.04
C GLN A 142 0.22 32.53 16.24
N ILE A 143 0.50 32.84 14.98
CA ILE A 143 1.41 32.04 14.14
C ILE A 143 2.82 32.05 14.74
N HIS A 144 3.28 33.19 15.28
CA HIS A 144 4.56 33.27 15.98
C HIS A 144 4.61 32.40 17.23
N THR A 145 3.52 32.29 17.99
CA THR A 145 3.47 31.43 19.19
C THR A 145 3.66 29.95 18.84
N LEU A 146 3.26 29.53 17.64
CA LEU A 146 3.44 28.15 17.16
C LEU A 146 4.91 27.78 16.92
N ALA A 147 5.83 28.75 16.87
CA ALA A 147 7.27 28.51 16.72
C ALA A 147 7.87 27.70 17.87
N ASN A 148 7.25 27.78 19.03
CA ASN A 148 7.68 27.08 20.23
C ASN A 148 7.05 25.68 20.35
N LEU A 149 6.18 25.29 19.41
CA LEU A 149 5.59 23.95 19.41
C LEU A 149 6.66 22.93 19.05
N GLU A 150 6.89 21.99 19.96
CA GLU A 150 7.81 20.87 19.75
C GLU A 150 7.05 19.68 19.16
N LEU A 151 7.63 19.12 18.10
CA LEU A 151 7.16 17.93 17.43
C LEU A 151 8.17 16.81 17.70
N ASP A 152 7.73 15.76 18.37
CA ASP A 152 8.48 14.51 18.54
C ASP A 152 7.98 13.46 17.53
N ASP A 153 8.72 12.36 17.41
CA ASP A 153 8.42 11.24 16.52
C ASP A 153 6.98 10.72 16.68
N ASN A 154 6.50 10.59 17.93
CA ASN A 154 5.15 10.09 18.23
C ASN A 154 4.05 11.06 17.75
N GLU A 155 4.22 12.35 18.01
CA GLU A 155 3.28 13.37 17.56
C GLU A 155 3.29 13.52 16.04
N ALA A 156 4.47 13.37 15.41
CA ALA A 156 4.61 13.36 13.97
C ALA A 156 3.85 12.17 13.34
N LYS A 157 4.02 10.96 13.90
CA LYS A 157 3.26 9.76 13.51
C LYS A 157 1.75 9.96 13.65
N ARG A 158 1.29 10.55 14.76
CA ARG A 158 -0.13 10.83 14.99
C ARG A 158 -0.71 11.83 13.99
N ALA A 159 0.03 12.89 13.66
CA ALA A 159 -0.39 13.86 12.66
C ALA A 159 -0.50 13.26 11.26
N LEU A 160 0.27 12.22 10.95
CA LEU A 160 0.17 11.48 9.69
C LEU A 160 -1.04 10.57 9.61
N THR A 161 -1.40 9.89 10.70
CA THR A 161 -2.50 8.92 10.69
C THR A 161 -3.86 9.56 10.92
N CYS A 162 -3.94 10.53 11.82
CA CYS A 162 -5.18 11.20 12.20
C CYS A 162 -4.90 12.67 12.50
N PHE A 163 -4.63 13.45 11.46
CA PHE A 163 -4.28 14.87 11.60
C PHE A 163 -5.24 15.63 12.53
N HIS A 164 -6.55 15.45 12.36
CA HIS A 164 -7.58 16.19 13.09
C HIS A 164 -7.60 15.99 14.62
N THR A 165 -6.95 14.96 15.16
CA THR A 165 -6.79 14.74 16.60
C THR A 165 -5.42 15.13 17.14
N SER A 166 -4.49 15.54 16.26
CA SER A 166 -3.11 15.89 16.63
C SER A 166 -3.01 17.26 17.32
N LYS A 167 -1.87 17.48 18.01
CA LYS A 167 -1.52 18.81 18.55
C LYS A 167 -1.38 19.84 17.44
N LEU A 168 -0.94 19.42 16.24
CA LEU A 168 -0.85 20.29 15.07
C LEU A 168 -2.21 20.79 14.60
N ALA A 169 -3.23 19.92 14.55
CA ALA A 169 -4.59 20.37 14.22
C ALA A 169 -5.14 21.35 15.25
N GLN A 170 -4.93 21.11 16.55
CA GLN A 170 -5.37 22.03 17.60
C GLN A 170 -4.71 23.41 17.46
N ALA A 171 -3.40 23.42 17.20
CA ALA A 171 -2.63 24.63 16.94
C ALA A 171 -3.14 25.37 15.69
N PHE A 172 -3.31 24.68 14.57
CA PHE A 172 -3.70 25.30 13.30
C PHE A 172 -5.16 25.78 13.33
N ASN A 173 -6.05 25.02 13.95
CA ASN A 173 -7.45 25.42 14.15
C ASN A 173 -7.56 26.67 14.99
N THR A 174 -6.69 26.86 15.99
CA THR A 174 -6.67 28.09 16.79
C THR A 174 -6.39 29.32 15.92
N VAL A 175 -5.37 29.23 15.06
CA VAL A 175 -5.01 30.30 14.11
C VAL A 175 -6.12 30.55 13.11
N LEU A 176 -6.64 29.49 12.46
CA LEU A 176 -7.68 29.63 11.45
C LEU A 176 -8.99 30.15 12.04
N ALA A 177 -9.42 29.65 13.19
CA ALA A 177 -10.64 30.12 13.85
C ALA A 177 -10.50 31.58 14.29
N ALA A 178 -9.32 32.03 14.73
CA ALA A 178 -9.08 33.45 15.00
C ALA A 178 -9.21 34.30 13.73
N ARG A 179 -8.64 33.84 12.61
CA ARG A 179 -8.75 34.53 11.32
C ARG A 179 -10.20 34.63 10.83
N LEU A 180 -10.95 33.53 10.91
CA LEU A 180 -12.34 33.48 10.47
C LEU A 180 -13.25 34.37 11.33
N ARG A 181 -13.04 34.40 12.66
CA ARG A 181 -13.78 35.31 13.55
C ARG A 181 -13.54 36.77 13.19
N GLN A 182 -12.30 37.14 12.91
CA GLN A 182 -11.98 38.49 12.47
C GLN A 182 -12.63 38.83 11.12
N ALA A 183 -12.75 37.85 10.22
CA ALA A 183 -13.45 37.99 8.96
C ALA A 183 -14.98 38.04 9.10
N GLY A 184 -15.52 38.01 10.33
CA GLY A 184 -16.95 38.21 10.62
C GLY A 184 -17.74 36.93 10.90
N LEU A 185 -17.10 35.78 11.09
CA LEU A 185 -17.80 34.55 11.50
C LEU A 185 -18.06 34.51 13.00
N SER A 186 -19.16 33.86 13.38
CA SER A 186 -19.40 33.48 14.76
C SER A 186 -18.31 32.51 15.25
N GLU A 187 -18.07 32.48 16.56
CA GLU A 187 -17.11 31.55 17.15
C GLU A 187 -17.46 30.08 16.85
N THR A 188 -18.75 29.75 16.85
CA THR A 188 -19.24 28.41 16.52
C THR A 188 -18.98 28.03 15.07
N ASP A 189 -19.19 28.94 14.13
CA ASP A 189 -19.01 28.66 12.70
C ASP A 189 -17.53 28.64 12.32
N ALA A 190 -16.73 29.53 12.89
CA ALA A 190 -15.28 29.54 12.73
C ALA A 190 -14.67 28.22 13.22
N ARG A 191 -15.11 27.73 14.39
CA ARG A 191 -14.67 26.45 14.94
C ARG A 191 -15.07 25.28 14.06
N ARG A 192 -16.35 25.18 13.68
CA ARG A 192 -16.86 24.12 12.79
C ARG A 192 -16.10 24.07 11.47
N LEU A 193 -15.84 25.22 10.85
CA LEU A 193 -15.08 25.28 9.61
C LEU A 193 -13.64 24.83 9.82
N SER A 194 -12.96 25.31 10.86
CA SER A 194 -11.59 24.88 11.17
C SER A 194 -11.48 23.38 11.48
N ASP A 195 -12.48 22.80 12.16
CA ASP A 195 -12.54 21.37 12.40
C ASP A 195 -12.72 20.60 11.08
N ARG A 196 -13.61 21.06 10.20
CA ARG A 196 -13.80 20.47 8.86
C ARG A 196 -12.50 20.51 8.03
N VAL A 197 -11.74 21.59 8.09
CA VAL A 197 -10.42 21.72 7.46
C VAL A 197 -9.44 20.70 8.04
N ALA A 198 -9.34 20.60 9.36
CA ALA A 198 -8.44 19.61 9.99
C ALA A 198 -8.79 18.16 9.61
N TRP A 199 -10.08 17.84 9.50
CA TRP A 199 -10.55 16.52 9.07
C TRP A 199 -10.11 16.17 7.64
N ASP A 200 -10.27 17.10 6.71
CA ASP A 200 -9.96 16.88 5.29
C ASP A 200 -8.45 17.05 4.97
N THR A 201 -7.68 17.67 5.88
CA THR A 201 -6.22 17.84 5.78
C THR A 201 -5.47 16.51 5.57
N HIS A 202 -5.91 15.41 6.18
CA HIS A 202 -5.27 14.09 6.05
C HIS A 202 -5.18 13.63 4.59
N ARG A 203 -6.19 13.93 3.76
CA ARG A 203 -6.20 13.61 2.33
C ARG A 203 -5.04 14.27 1.59
N TYR A 204 -4.72 15.50 1.93
CA TYR A 204 -3.68 16.29 1.28
C TYR A 204 -2.29 15.99 1.83
N ILE A 205 -2.18 15.56 3.10
CA ILE A 205 -0.94 14.97 3.63
C ILE A 205 -0.59 13.73 2.79
N ASN A 206 -1.56 12.85 2.56
CA ASN A 206 -1.36 11.64 1.76
C ASN A 206 -0.97 11.94 0.32
N GLN A 207 -1.60 12.95 -0.27
CA GLN A 207 -1.22 13.44 -1.60
C GLN A 207 0.22 13.97 -1.62
N ALA A 208 0.59 14.83 -0.66
CA ALA A 208 1.94 15.38 -0.56
C ALA A 208 3.00 14.28 -0.42
N LEU A 209 2.73 13.26 0.40
CA LEU A 209 3.63 12.13 0.59
C LEU A 209 3.74 11.25 -0.65
N ALA A 210 2.63 11.04 -1.37
CA ALA A 210 2.65 10.33 -2.65
C ALA A 210 3.42 11.09 -3.74
N ASP A 211 3.29 12.41 -3.77
CA ASP A 211 3.92 13.29 -4.77
C ASP A 211 5.42 13.54 -4.47
N ALA A 212 5.83 13.52 -3.20
CA ALA A 212 7.22 13.73 -2.79
C ALA A 212 8.16 12.53 -3.07
N GLY A 213 7.60 11.32 -3.24
CA GLY A 213 8.35 10.13 -3.68
C GLY A 213 9.49 9.72 -2.75
N GLU A 214 10.65 9.38 -3.32
CA GLU A 214 11.83 8.91 -2.55
C GLU A 214 12.50 10.00 -1.69
N SER A 215 12.18 11.28 -1.90
CA SER A 215 12.71 12.40 -1.10
C SER A 215 12.25 12.39 0.36
N VAL A 216 11.37 11.44 0.73
CA VAL A 216 10.80 11.26 2.07
C VAL A 216 10.58 9.77 2.37
N LYS A 217 11.60 8.94 2.08
CA LYS A 217 11.55 7.46 2.14
C LYS A 217 10.98 6.89 3.44
N PRO A 218 11.43 7.29 4.64
CA PRO A 218 10.93 6.75 5.92
C PRO A 218 9.43 7.01 6.12
N LEU A 219 8.98 8.17 5.65
CA LEU A 219 7.58 8.61 5.68
C LEU A 219 6.69 7.89 4.67
N ALA A 220 7.20 7.70 3.45
CA ALA A 220 6.52 6.94 2.42
C ALA A 220 6.43 5.45 2.78
N GLU A 221 7.34 4.92 3.60
CA GLU A 221 7.30 3.56 4.15
C GLU A 221 6.29 3.43 5.29
N LEU A 222 6.28 4.36 6.23
CA LEU A 222 5.30 4.39 7.33
C LEU A 222 3.85 4.56 6.83
N TYR A 223 3.68 5.38 5.78
CA TYR A 223 2.42 5.54 5.05
C TYR A 223 2.06 4.28 4.22
N ARG A 224 3.03 3.64 3.55
CA ARG A 224 2.81 2.36 2.82
C ARG A 224 2.39 1.22 3.75
N ASN A 225 2.86 1.24 5.00
CA ASN A 225 2.48 0.29 6.04
C ASN A 225 1.13 0.62 6.71
N GLY A 226 0.39 1.61 6.17
CA GLY A 226 -0.98 1.93 6.59
C GLY A 226 -1.09 2.58 7.95
N GLY A 227 0.00 3.18 8.48
CA GLY A 227 -0.02 3.76 9.82
C GLY A 227 -0.14 2.73 10.96
N ARG A 228 0.12 1.43 10.70
CA ARG A 228 0.10 0.36 11.72
C ARG A 228 0.91 0.76 12.98
N GLU A 229 2.13 1.25 12.81
CA GLU A 229 3.00 1.67 13.94
C GLU A 229 2.47 2.86 14.76
N ALA A 230 1.49 3.63 14.27
CA ALA A 230 1.04 4.86 14.94
C ALA A 230 -0.26 4.70 15.75
N LEU A 231 -0.89 3.52 15.71
CA LEU A 231 -2.12 3.18 16.46
C LEU A 231 -1.94 2.00 17.43
N GLU A 232 -0.76 1.39 17.46
CA GLU A 232 -0.42 0.33 18.40
C GLU A 232 -0.39 0.87 19.84
N MET A 233 -1.12 0.20 20.72
CA MET A 233 -1.15 0.48 22.14
C MET A 233 0.24 0.24 22.74
N ASP A 234 0.89 1.31 23.19
CA ASP A 234 2.06 1.16 24.06
C ASP A 234 1.71 0.38 25.35
N ASP A 235 2.73 -0.01 26.10
CA ASP A 235 2.57 -0.81 27.31
C ASP A 235 1.65 -0.14 28.34
N ASP A 236 1.70 1.18 28.47
CA ASP A 236 0.88 1.93 29.43
C ASP A 236 -0.60 1.95 29.05
N HIS A 237 -0.91 2.06 27.75
CA HIS A 237 -2.27 1.94 27.24
C HIS A 237 -2.80 0.52 27.42
N GLN A 238 -1.99 -0.50 27.12
CA GLN A 238 -2.39 -1.90 27.24
C GLN A 238 -2.65 -2.30 28.70
N ASN A 239 -1.79 -1.86 29.62
CA ASN A 239 -1.97 -2.08 31.05
C ASN A 239 -3.24 -1.41 31.61
N ARG A 240 -3.54 -0.18 31.18
CA ARG A 240 -4.79 0.49 31.54
C ARG A 240 -6.02 -0.23 31.01
N TRP A 241 -5.95 -0.74 29.79
CA TRP A 241 -7.02 -1.55 29.22
C TRP A 241 -7.26 -2.82 30.03
N PHE A 242 -6.22 -3.57 30.39
CA PHE A 242 -6.36 -4.77 31.23
C PHE A 242 -6.92 -4.47 32.62
N ALA A 243 -6.53 -3.35 33.23
CA ALA A 243 -7.10 -2.93 34.51
C ALA A 243 -8.61 -2.66 34.41
N GLN A 244 -9.05 -1.97 33.36
CA GLN A 244 -10.47 -1.69 33.11
C GLN A 244 -11.25 -2.97 32.76
N TRP A 245 -10.68 -3.83 31.92
CA TRP A 245 -11.30 -5.10 31.54
C TRP A 245 -11.43 -6.03 32.74
N GLY A 246 -10.39 -6.12 33.59
CA GLY A 246 -10.40 -6.90 34.83
C GLY A 246 -11.47 -6.46 35.82
N GLN A 247 -11.81 -5.17 35.88
CA GLN A 247 -12.96 -4.70 36.68
C GLN A 247 -14.30 -5.25 36.17
N LEU A 248 -14.42 -5.52 34.87
CA LEU A 248 -15.65 -6.01 34.23
C LEU A 248 -15.77 -7.54 34.28
N VAL A 249 -14.68 -8.26 33.98
CA VAL A 249 -14.71 -9.73 33.86
C VAL A 249 -14.12 -10.49 35.05
N GLY A 250 -13.43 -9.79 35.95
CA GLY A 250 -12.69 -10.35 37.08
C GLY A 250 -11.17 -10.26 36.88
N THR A 251 -10.45 -9.83 37.92
CA THR A 251 -9.00 -9.59 37.87
C THR A 251 -8.20 -10.85 37.53
N GLU A 252 -8.60 -12.01 38.04
CA GLU A 252 -7.93 -13.29 37.75
C GLU A 252 -7.94 -13.62 36.26
N LYS A 253 -9.06 -13.37 35.57
CA LYS A 253 -9.18 -13.61 34.11
C LYS A 253 -8.35 -12.63 33.29
N ALA A 254 -8.21 -11.39 33.76
CA ALA A 254 -7.32 -10.40 33.13
C ALA A 254 -5.84 -10.82 33.26
N ILE A 255 -5.44 -11.31 34.43
CA ILE A 255 -4.09 -11.84 34.67
C ILE A 255 -3.83 -13.07 33.79
N ASP A 256 -4.79 -13.97 33.65
CA ASP A 256 -4.67 -15.16 32.80
C ASP A 256 -4.39 -14.80 31.33
N VAL A 257 -5.14 -13.84 30.77
CA VAL A 257 -4.88 -13.33 29.41
C VAL A 257 -3.51 -12.65 29.29
N GLN A 258 -3.08 -11.91 30.32
CA GLN A 258 -1.75 -11.30 30.34
C GLN A 258 -0.65 -12.38 30.34
N GLN A 259 -0.82 -13.44 31.12
CA GLN A 259 0.09 -14.59 31.15
C GLN A 259 0.13 -15.31 29.80
N PHE A 260 -1.03 -15.50 29.16
CA PHE A 260 -1.12 -16.04 27.81
C PHE A 260 -0.31 -15.22 26.79
N LEU A 261 -0.38 -13.88 26.84
CA LEU A 261 0.39 -13.02 25.94
C LEU A 261 1.88 -12.96 26.26
N GLN A 262 2.25 -13.17 27.53
CA GLN A 262 3.65 -13.13 28.00
C GLN A 262 4.37 -14.49 27.88
N ASP A 263 3.65 -15.58 27.62
CA ASP A 263 4.24 -16.91 27.43
C ASP A 263 5.09 -16.96 26.15
N ASP A 264 6.31 -17.50 26.24
CA ASP A 264 7.24 -17.61 25.12
C ASP A 264 6.69 -18.44 23.94
N ARG A 265 5.70 -19.30 24.19
CA ARG A 265 5.01 -20.09 23.15
C ARG A 265 3.99 -19.25 22.37
N CYS A 266 3.65 -18.05 22.85
CA CYS A 266 2.74 -17.14 22.17
C CYS A 266 3.48 -16.44 21.01
N PRO A 267 3.06 -16.63 19.75
CA PRO A 267 3.77 -16.08 18.60
C PRO A 267 3.82 -14.55 18.63
N ASP A 268 4.95 -13.96 18.19
CA ASP A 268 5.15 -12.50 18.17
C ASP A 268 4.01 -11.76 17.45
N ARG A 269 3.53 -12.33 16.33
CA ARG A 269 2.40 -11.78 15.57
C ARG A 269 1.10 -11.70 16.37
N VAL A 270 0.86 -12.59 17.35
CA VAL A 270 -0.30 -12.51 18.24
C VAL A 270 -0.15 -11.36 19.22
N ARG A 271 1.05 -11.16 19.76
CA ARG A 271 1.39 -10.03 20.64
C ARG A 271 1.25 -8.70 19.90
N GLU A 272 1.65 -8.63 18.63
CA GLU A 272 1.43 -7.47 17.78
C GLU A 272 -0.07 -7.16 17.59
N LEU A 273 -0.89 -8.17 17.28
CA LEU A 273 -2.36 -7.98 17.17
C LEU A 273 -2.98 -7.53 18.50
N ALA A 274 -2.45 -7.99 19.62
CA ALA A 274 -2.87 -7.57 20.96
C ALA A 274 -2.52 -6.10 21.28
N ARG A 275 -1.79 -5.41 20.40
CA ARG A 275 -1.56 -3.96 20.48
C ARG A 275 -2.69 -3.15 19.86
N GLU A 276 -3.64 -3.76 19.17
CA GLU A 276 -4.81 -3.06 18.65
C GLU A 276 -6.03 -3.25 19.57
N PRO A 277 -6.75 -2.18 19.97
CA PRO A 277 -7.79 -2.28 21.00
C PRO A 277 -8.90 -3.29 20.73
N LEU A 278 -9.41 -3.36 19.49
CA LEU A 278 -10.48 -4.30 19.13
C LEU A 278 -9.97 -5.74 19.08
N LEU A 279 -8.77 -5.96 18.53
CA LEU A 279 -8.19 -7.29 18.43
C LEU A 279 -7.76 -7.81 19.81
N LEU A 280 -7.24 -6.95 20.68
CA LEU A 280 -6.97 -7.27 22.07
C LEU A 280 -8.22 -7.74 22.80
N TYR A 281 -9.34 -7.03 22.63
CA TYR A 281 -10.63 -7.46 23.19
C TYR A 281 -11.04 -8.84 22.69
N LEU A 282 -10.95 -9.09 21.37
CA LEU A 282 -11.34 -10.36 20.77
C LEU A 282 -10.44 -11.52 21.23
N LEU A 283 -9.12 -11.30 21.27
CA LEU A 283 -8.15 -12.27 21.80
C LEU A 283 -8.43 -12.61 23.25
N ALA A 284 -8.61 -11.59 24.10
CA ALA A 284 -8.91 -11.76 25.52
C ALA A 284 -10.23 -12.51 25.75
N ALA A 285 -11.27 -12.18 24.97
CA ALA A 285 -12.58 -12.81 25.09
C ALA A 285 -12.56 -14.28 24.60
N MET A 286 -11.89 -14.58 23.48
CA MET A 286 -11.75 -15.95 22.98
C MET A 286 -10.93 -16.82 23.94
N HIS A 287 -9.84 -16.29 24.50
CA HIS A 287 -9.03 -17.03 25.46
C HIS A 287 -9.82 -17.33 26.75
N ARG A 288 -10.52 -16.31 27.28
CA ARG A 288 -11.41 -16.44 28.44
C ARG A 288 -12.46 -17.54 28.26
N ASP A 289 -12.99 -17.67 27.05
CA ASP A 289 -14.04 -18.64 26.73
C ASP A 289 -13.48 -20.01 26.30
N GLY A 290 -12.16 -20.18 26.29
CA GLY A 290 -11.48 -21.43 25.96
C GLY A 290 -11.39 -21.73 24.46
N GLU A 291 -11.76 -20.79 23.59
CA GLU A 291 -11.69 -20.96 22.13
C GLU A 291 -10.29 -20.69 21.54
N LEU A 292 -9.39 -20.13 22.35
CA LEU A 292 -8.00 -19.88 21.99
C LEU A 292 -7.07 -20.33 23.10
N THR A 293 -6.16 -21.26 22.80
CA THR A 293 -5.18 -21.81 23.77
C THR A 293 -3.79 -21.88 23.16
N LEU A 294 -2.75 -21.91 24.01
CA LEU A 294 -1.34 -21.96 23.55
C LEU A 294 -1.03 -23.22 22.73
N GLN A 295 -1.67 -24.35 23.04
CA GLN A 295 -1.51 -25.60 22.30
C GLN A 295 -1.88 -25.47 20.83
N MET A 296 -2.79 -24.55 20.49
CA MET A 296 -3.23 -24.35 19.11
C MET A 296 -2.17 -23.66 18.24
N PHE A 297 -1.11 -23.12 18.85
CA PHE A 297 0.05 -22.55 18.14
C PHE A 297 1.24 -23.50 18.07
N GLU A 298 1.19 -24.66 18.75
CA GLU A 298 2.30 -25.62 18.74
C GLU A 298 2.51 -26.21 17.35
N GLY A 299 3.71 -26.02 16.79
CA GLY A 299 4.09 -26.50 15.45
C GLY A 299 3.63 -25.62 14.28
N GLY A 300 2.98 -24.49 14.53
CA GLY A 300 2.62 -23.49 13.53
C GLY A 300 3.59 -22.30 13.50
N GLY A 301 3.78 -21.68 12.33
CA GLY A 301 4.53 -20.41 12.23
C GLY A 301 3.68 -19.20 12.63
N GLU A 302 4.30 -18.02 12.77
CA GLU A 302 3.62 -16.76 13.09
C GLU A 302 2.43 -16.43 12.16
N ILE A 303 2.56 -16.78 10.88
CA ILE A 303 1.54 -16.55 9.86
C ILE A 303 0.32 -17.48 10.05
N THR A 304 0.56 -18.72 10.45
CA THR A 304 -0.50 -19.69 10.81
C THR A 304 -1.31 -19.20 12.01
N ALA A 305 -0.65 -18.58 12.99
CA ALA A 305 -1.29 -18.03 14.19
C ALA A 305 -2.30 -16.92 13.86
N LYS A 306 -1.96 -16.01 12.93
CA LYS A 306 -2.85 -14.92 12.53
C LYS A 306 -4.12 -15.41 11.84
N ASN A 307 -4.02 -16.39 10.93
CA ASN A 307 -5.19 -16.97 10.26
C ASN A 307 -6.08 -17.71 11.26
N LEU A 308 -5.47 -18.51 12.14
CA LEU A 308 -6.19 -19.19 13.22
C LEU A 308 -6.99 -18.20 14.06
N ILE A 309 -6.39 -17.06 14.45
CA ILE A 309 -7.06 -16.02 15.23
C ILE A 309 -8.27 -15.46 14.49
N TYR A 310 -8.15 -15.09 13.21
CA TYR A 310 -9.27 -14.52 12.48
C TYR A 310 -10.39 -15.53 12.19
N SER A 311 -10.03 -16.77 11.87
CA SER A 311 -11.02 -17.85 11.71
C SER A 311 -11.77 -18.11 13.02
N ARG A 312 -11.05 -18.20 14.15
CA ARG A 312 -11.65 -18.38 15.48
C ARG A 312 -12.48 -17.18 15.93
N THR A 313 -12.02 -15.98 15.58
CA THR A 313 -12.77 -14.74 15.86
C THR A 313 -14.11 -14.75 15.12
N LEU A 314 -14.10 -15.11 13.83
CA LEU A 314 -15.31 -15.23 13.02
C LEU A 314 -16.32 -16.20 13.65
N ASP A 315 -15.85 -17.39 14.03
CA ASP A 315 -16.68 -18.40 14.66
C ASP A 315 -17.20 -17.96 16.03
N TRP A 316 -16.32 -17.47 16.92
CA TRP A 316 -16.68 -17.05 18.27
C TRP A 316 -17.69 -15.90 18.29
N VAL A 317 -17.51 -14.89 17.44
CA VAL A 317 -18.44 -13.74 17.38
C VAL A 317 -19.84 -14.21 16.94
N LEU A 318 -19.92 -15.10 15.95
CA LEU A 318 -21.19 -15.55 15.38
C LEU A 318 -21.89 -16.66 16.16
N THR A 319 -21.17 -17.39 17.02
CA THR A 319 -21.74 -18.53 17.76
C THR A 319 -21.83 -18.31 19.26
N LYS A 320 -20.86 -17.61 19.87
CA LYS A 320 -20.75 -17.40 21.32
C LYS A 320 -21.12 -15.99 21.74
N GLN A 321 -20.49 -14.97 21.14
CA GLN A 321 -20.77 -13.57 21.48
C GLN A 321 -22.20 -13.19 21.11
N ARG A 322 -22.65 -13.67 19.94
CA ARG A 322 -24.04 -13.61 19.51
C ARG A 322 -24.57 -15.03 19.37
N PRO A 323 -25.38 -15.52 20.33
CA PRO A 323 -25.98 -16.83 20.24
C PRO A 323 -26.81 -16.97 18.96
N GLU A 324 -26.89 -18.18 18.42
CA GLU A 324 -27.62 -18.47 17.17
C GLU A 324 -29.08 -17.99 17.21
N TRP A 325 -29.76 -18.14 18.34
CA TRP A 325 -31.13 -17.65 18.52
C TRP A 325 -31.24 -16.12 18.37
N LEU A 326 -30.27 -15.37 18.89
CA LEU A 326 -30.25 -13.90 18.80
C LEU A 326 -29.94 -13.45 17.37
N ASN A 327 -29.05 -14.16 16.67
CA ASN A 327 -28.79 -13.90 15.26
C ASN A 327 -30.03 -14.17 14.41
N ARG A 328 -30.72 -15.29 14.65
CA ARG A 328 -31.97 -15.63 13.98
C ARG A 328 -33.08 -14.62 14.29
N ASP A 329 -33.19 -14.13 15.52
CA ASP A 329 -34.21 -13.12 15.88
C ASP A 329 -33.93 -11.73 15.26
N LEU A 330 -32.66 -11.32 15.16
CA LEU A 330 -32.29 -9.99 14.66
C LEU A 330 -32.13 -9.91 13.14
N THR A 331 -31.86 -11.04 12.49
CA THR A 331 -31.52 -11.09 11.07
C THR A 331 -32.34 -12.09 10.28
N GLU A 332 -32.95 -13.09 10.92
CA GLU A 332 -33.56 -14.29 10.31
C GLU A 332 -32.60 -15.16 9.49
N ILE A 333 -31.29 -14.92 9.60
CA ILE A 333 -30.27 -15.60 8.83
C ILE A 333 -29.46 -16.50 9.76
N GLU A 334 -29.21 -17.73 9.32
CA GLU A 334 -28.36 -18.68 10.04
C GLU A 334 -26.89 -18.28 9.98
N THR A 335 -26.08 -18.80 10.89
CA THR A 335 -24.66 -18.45 11.03
C THR A 335 -23.88 -18.60 9.71
N GLU A 336 -24.11 -19.67 8.95
CA GLU A 336 -23.47 -19.87 7.65
C GLU A 336 -23.84 -18.77 6.64
N GLY A 337 -25.10 -18.37 6.60
CA GLY A 337 -25.57 -17.27 5.75
C GLY A 337 -24.95 -15.92 6.15
N LEU A 338 -24.75 -15.68 7.45
CA LEU A 338 -24.06 -14.49 7.95
C LEU A 338 -22.59 -14.46 7.55
N GLN A 339 -21.89 -15.60 7.63
CA GLN A 339 -20.50 -15.71 7.17
C GLN A 339 -20.39 -15.40 5.68
N GLN A 340 -21.32 -15.90 4.86
CA GLN A 340 -21.34 -15.62 3.41
C GLN A 340 -21.56 -14.12 3.13
N ILE A 341 -22.49 -13.48 3.84
CA ILE A 341 -22.75 -12.04 3.71
C ILE A 341 -21.51 -11.22 4.08
N LEU A 342 -20.81 -11.59 5.16
CA LEU A 342 -19.58 -10.92 5.58
C LEU A 342 -18.44 -11.12 4.58
N ALA A 343 -18.31 -12.31 3.99
CA ALA A 343 -17.33 -12.59 2.95
C ALA A 343 -17.57 -11.75 1.68
N GLU A 344 -18.83 -11.62 1.25
CA GLU A 344 -19.24 -10.73 0.16
C GLU A 344 -19.04 -9.24 0.48
N ALA A 345 -19.26 -8.84 1.73
CA ALA A 345 -18.96 -7.48 2.19
C ALA A 345 -17.45 -7.21 2.17
N GLY A 346 -16.62 -8.15 2.62
CA GLY A 346 -15.15 -8.12 2.52
C GLY A 346 -14.70 -7.88 1.09
N LEU A 347 -15.23 -8.68 0.16
CA LEU A 347 -15.01 -8.51 -1.27
C LEU A 347 -15.40 -7.11 -1.77
N CYS A 348 -16.59 -6.61 -1.41
CA CYS A 348 -17.04 -5.29 -1.85
C CYS A 348 -16.16 -4.14 -1.32
N VAL A 349 -15.68 -4.24 -0.07
CA VAL A 349 -14.80 -3.23 0.52
C VAL A 349 -13.45 -3.20 -0.21
N VAL A 350 -12.86 -4.37 -0.47
CA VAL A 350 -11.62 -4.44 -1.26
C VAL A 350 -11.85 -3.93 -2.69
N GLN A 351 -12.97 -4.31 -3.31
CA GLN A 351 -13.40 -3.81 -4.63
C GLN A 351 -13.89 -2.35 -4.62
N SER A 352 -13.81 -1.65 -3.48
CA SER A 352 -14.09 -0.22 -3.38
C SER A 352 -12.85 0.60 -3.01
N GLY A 353 -11.66 -0.01 -3.08
CA GLY A 353 -10.39 0.65 -2.73
C GLY A 353 -9.88 0.35 -1.33
N GLY A 354 -10.53 -0.56 -0.58
CA GLY A 354 -10.04 -1.07 0.70
C GLY A 354 -10.42 -0.26 1.94
N GLU A 355 -11.22 0.80 1.80
CA GLU A 355 -11.62 1.67 2.91
C GLU A 355 -13.09 1.49 3.29
N HIS A 356 -14.02 1.62 2.33
CA HIS A 356 -15.46 1.49 2.57
C HIS A 356 -16.18 0.88 1.36
N ALA A 357 -17.34 0.24 1.54
CA ALA A 357 -18.21 -0.22 0.45
C ALA A 357 -19.62 0.40 0.56
N PRO A 358 -20.24 0.86 -0.53
CA PRO A 358 -21.66 1.22 -0.52
C PRO A 358 -22.53 0.00 -0.21
N ILE A 359 -23.54 0.14 0.66
CA ILE A 359 -24.48 -0.96 0.97
C ILE A 359 -25.17 -1.47 -0.29
N LYS A 360 -25.51 -0.58 -1.23
CA LYS A 360 -26.12 -0.94 -2.52
C LYS A 360 -25.25 -1.90 -3.35
N MET A 361 -23.93 -1.79 -3.25
CA MET A 361 -23.00 -2.70 -3.93
C MET A 361 -23.08 -4.11 -3.32
N ILE A 362 -23.11 -4.20 -1.99
CA ILE A 362 -23.28 -5.46 -1.26
C ILE A 362 -24.64 -6.08 -1.59
N GLU A 363 -25.72 -5.30 -1.57
CA GLU A 363 -27.05 -5.77 -1.96
C GLU A 363 -27.11 -6.30 -3.40
N ALA A 364 -26.48 -5.59 -4.35
CA ALA A 364 -26.43 -6.01 -5.74
C ALA A 364 -25.70 -7.34 -5.92
N ARG A 365 -24.62 -7.58 -5.14
CA ARG A 365 -23.92 -8.86 -5.11
C ARG A 365 -24.78 -9.98 -4.54
N LEU A 366 -25.38 -9.75 -3.38
CA LEU A 366 -26.16 -10.77 -2.68
C LEU A 366 -27.42 -11.18 -3.48
N LYS A 367 -27.95 -10.30 -4.35
CA LYS A 367 -29.04 -10.64 -5.29
C LYS A 367 -28.65 -11.67 -6.36
N ASN A 368 -27.36 -11.79 -6.69
CA ASN A 368 -26.90 -12.72 -7.71
C ASN A 368 -26.50 -14.09 -7.12
N GLU A 369 -26.37 -14.17 -5.80
CA GLU A 369 -26.17 -15.42 -5.05
C GLU A 369 -27.53 -15.98 -4.63
N GLN A 370 -27.92 -17.12 -5.20
CA GLN A 370 -29.29 -17.67 -5.07
C GLN A 370 -29.71 -17.87 -3.60
N MET A 371 -28.78 -18.36 -2.76
CA MET A 371 -28.99 -18.61 -1.34
C MET A 371 -29.05 -17.31 -0.52
N ALA A 372 -28.11 -16.40 -0.74
CA ALA A 372 -28.06 -15.13 -0.02
C ALA A 372 -29.27 -14.24 -0.36
N LYS A 373 -29.73 -14.29 -1.61
CA LYS A 373 -30.95 -13.60 -2.04
C LYS A 373 -32.19 -14.15 -1.33
N SER A 374 -32.38 -15.47 -1.28
CA SER A 374 -33.55 -16.05 -0.60
C SER A 374 -33.56 -15.70 0.88
N LEU A 375 -32.40 -15.74 1.54
CA LEU A 375 -32.24 -15.38 2.94
C LEU A 375 -32.57 -13.89 3.19
N LEU A 376 -32.10 -12.98 2.34
CA LEU A 376 -32.39 -11.55 2.47
C LEU A 376 -33.84 -11.19 2.12
N ASP A 377 -34.43 -11.82 1.10
CA ASP A 377 -35.81 -11.56 0.69
C ASP A 377 -36.79 -12.07 1.77
N GLU A 378 -36.51 -13.23 2.38
CA GLU A 378 -37.27 -13.74 3.53
C GLU A 378 -37.16 -12.81 4.74
N ALA A 379 -35.93 -12.42 5.12
CA ALA A 379 -35.69 -11.51 6.23
C ALA A 379 -36.35 -10.13 6.04
N ARG A 380 -36.35 -9.58 4.81
CA ARG A 380 -37.02 -8.30 4.50
C ARG A 380 -38.54 -8.41 4.64
N SER A 381 -39.12 -9.56 4.30
CA SER A 381 -40.58 -9.76 4.37
C SER A 381 -41.11 -9.74 5.81
N ARG A 382 -40.27 -10.08 6.80
CA ARG A 382 -40.66 -10.17 8.21
C ARG A 382 -40.14 -9.03 9.09
N LEU A 383 -38.92 -8.53 8.86
CA LEU A 383 -38.28 -7.47 9.66
C LEU A 383 -38.38 -6.06 9.04
N GLY A 384 -38.79 -5.94 7.77
CA GLY A 384 -38.83 -4.66 7.03
C GLY A 384 -37.47 -4.23 6.46
N ASP A 385 -37.25 -2.92 6.28
CA ASP A 385 -36.01 -2.36 5.73
C ASP A 385 -34.92 -2.27 6.81
N ASN A 386 -34.15 -3.34 7.08
CA ASN A 386 -32.83 -3.31 7.77
C ASN A 386 -32.01 -4.64 7.89
N PRO A 387 -32.41 -5.82 7.37
CA PRO A 387 -31.77 -7.09 7.76
C PRO A 387 -30.29 -7.18 7.39
N LEU A 388 -29.91 -6.63 6.23
CA LEU A 388 -28.50 -6.54 5.83
C LEU A 388 -27.69 -5.63 6.76
N ARG A 389 -28.26 -4.50 7.21
CA ARG A 389 -27.57 -3.59 8.11
C ARG A 389 -27.35 -4.22 9.48
N ASN A 390 -28.32 -4.99 9.98
CA ASN A 390 -28.20 -5.74 11.22
C ASN A 390 -27.14 -6.87 11.10
N ALA A 391 -27.12 -7.58 9.97
CA ALA A 391 -26.12 -8.59 9.66
C ALA A 391 -24.70 -8.00 9.59
N LEU A 392 -24.53 -6.85 8.93
CA LEU A 392 -23.23 -6.16 8.85
C LEU A 392 -22.79 -5.60 10.21
N ALA A 393 -23.72 -5.04 11.00
CA ALA A 393 -23.46 -4.59 12.36
C ALA A 393 -23.09 -5.75 13.32
N ALA A 394 -23.26 -7.01 12.92
CA ALA A 394 -22.84 -8.16 13.72
C ALA A 394 -21.34 -8.28 13.88
N PHE A 395 -20.56 -7.77 12.93
CA PHE A 395 -19.13 -8.01 12.84
C PHE A 395 -18.29 -6.74 12.85
N TYR A 396 -18.70 -5.75 13.66
CA TYR A 396 -17.99 -4.47 13.84
C TYR A 396 -17.80 -3.65 12.55
N LEU A 397 -18.69 -3.83 11.55
CA LEU A 397 -18.77 -2.88 10.45
C LEU A 397 -19.39 -1.57 10.95
N GLN A 398 -18.67 -0.47 10.75
CA GLN A 398 -19.13 0.88 11.12
C GLN A 398 -19.72 1.57 9.88
N PRO A 399 -20.61 2.57 10.05
CA PRO A 399 -21.00 3.44 8.95
C PRO A 399 -19.75 4.07 8.32
N GLY A 400 -19.55 3.86 7.02
CA GLY A 400 -18.37 4.32 6.31
C GLY A 400 -18.30 5.86 6.29
N LYS A 401 -17.08 6.40 6.43
CA LYS A 401 -16.84 7.86 6.48
C LYS A 401 -17.12 8.60 5.16
N GLY A 402 -17.41 7.87 4.07
CA GLY A 402 -17.62 8.37 2.70
C GLY A 402 -19.06 8.75 2.33
N GLY A 403 -19.92 9.08 3.30
CA GLY A 403 -21.30 9.51 3.11
C GLY A 403 -22.37 8.47 3.48
N ASP A 404 -23.62 8.93 3.60
CA ASP A 404 -24.78 8.16 4.09
C ASP A 404 -25.00 6.88 3.25
N GLY A 405 -24.95 5.71 3.91
CA GLY A 405 -25.19 4.40 3.27
C GLY A 405 -23.96 3.57 2.85
N SER A 406 -22.76 3.88 3.34
CA SER A 406 -21.56 3.02 3.17
C SER A 406 -21.18 2.28 4.46
N VAL A 407 -20.39 1.21 4.36
CA VAL A 407 -19.86 0.44 5.49
C VAL A 407 -18.34 0.28 5.39
N GLU A 408 -17.66 0.29 6.53
CA GLU A 408 -16.21 0.04 6.64
C GLU A 408 -15.92 -1.02 7.71
N PHE A 409 -14.87 -1.81 7.51
CA PHE A 409 -14.39 -2.71 8.56
C PHE A 409 -13.57 -1.91 9.57
N ALA A 410 -13.83 -2.12 10.86
CA ALA A 410 -13.03 -1.52 11.92
C ALA A 410 -11.54 -1.90 11.83
N HIS A 411 -11.21 -3.05 11.22
CA HIS A 411 -9.85 -3.48 10.96
C HIS A 411 -9.64 -3.96 9.51
N LYS A 412 -8.69 -3.35 8.80
CA LYS A 412 -8.43 -3.62 7.37
C LYS A 412 -8.09 -5.09 7.10
N SER A 413 -7.20 -5.69 7.89
CA SER A 413 -6.77 -7.08 7.62
C SER A 413 -7.89 -8.10 7.85
N PHE A 414 -8.91 -7.75 8.62
CA PHE A 414 -10.09 -8.61 8.77
C PHE A 414 -10.94 -8.60 7.50
N GLY A 415 -11.14 -7.42 6.88
CA GLY A 415 -11.78 -7.32 5.57
C GLY A 415 -11.02 -8.08 4.47
N GLU A 416 -9.68 -8.01 4.50
CA GLU A 416 -8.82 -8.80 3.59
C GLU A 416 -8.94 -10.31 3.83
N PHE A 417 -9.03 -10.76 5.09
CA PHE A 417 -9.28 -12.16 5.44
C PHE A 417 -10.64 -12.66 4.94
N LEU A 418 -11.70 -11.86 5.09
CA LEU A 418 -13.03 -12.19 4.58
C LEU A 418 -13.05 -12.26 3.05
N TYR A 419 -12.35 -11.35 2.37
CA TYR A 419 -12.18 -11.41 0.92
C TYR A 419 -11.41 -12.67 0.49
N ALA A 420 -10.31 -13.00 1.16
CA ALA A 420 -9.57 -14.23 0.91
C ALA A 420 -10.46 -15.48 1.13
N SER A 421 -11.30 -15.46 2.18
CA SER A 421 -12.25 -16.53 2.47
C SER A 421 -13.28 -16.70 1.35
N ARG A 422 -13.78 -15.60 0.76
CA ARG A 422 -14.68 -15.66 -0.41
C ARG A 422 -13.97 -16.21 -1.65
N LEU A 423 -12.73 -15.78 -1.91
CA LEU A 423 -11.93 -16.26 -3.04
C LEU A 423 -11.64 -17.76 -2.92
N LYS A 424 -11.31 -18.23 -1.71
CA LYS A 424 -11.04 -19.65 -1.41
C LYS A 424 -12.17 -20.56 -1.90
N GLU A 425 -13.43 -20.19 -1.69
CA GLU A 425 -14.58 -20.98 -2.16
C GLU A 425 -14.59 -21.11 -3.70
N SER A 426 -14.43 -20.00 -4.43
CA SER A 426 -14.36 -20.04 -5.90
C SER A 426 -13.14 -20.79 -6.42
N LEU A 427 -11.96 -20.62 -5.81
CA LEU A 427 -10.75 -21.35 -6.19
C LEU A 427 -10.93 -22.87 -6.02
N SER A 428 -11.62 -23.30 -4.96
CA SER A 428 -11.97 -24.71 -4.74
C SER A 428 -12.88 -25.24 -5.85
N GLU A 429 -13.95 -24.50 -6.20
CA GLU A 429 -14.85 -24.89 -7.29
C GLU A 429 -14.16 -24.96 -8.65
N TRP A 430 -13.23 -24.04 -8.94
CA TRP A 430 -12.43 -24.07 -10.17
C TRP A 430 -11.55 -25.32 -10.25
N ALA A 431 -11.16 -25.88 -9.10
CA ALA A 431 -10.38 -27.10 -9.01
C ALA A 431 -11.22 -28.39 -9.08
N LEU A 432 -12.55 -28.32 -9.10
CA LEU A 432 -13.39 -29.53 -9.09
C LEU A 432 -13.51 -30.17 -10.50
N PRO A 433 -13.43 -31.52 -10.59
CA PRO A 433 -13.66 -32.22 -11.84
C PRO A 433 -15.14 -32.16 -12.22
N GLY A 434 -15.43 -32.20 -13.52
CA GLY A 434 -16.81 -32.19 -14.00
C GLY A 434 -17.51 -33.54 -13.85
N LEU A 435 -18.84 -33.52 -13.87
CA LEU A 435 -19.65 -34.73 -13.92
C LEU A 435 -19.91 -35.12 -15.38
N LYS A 436 -19.71 -36.39 -15.72
CA LYS A 436 -20.04 -37.00 -17.02
C LYS A 436 -19.30 -36.36 -18.22
N ARG A 437 -20.01 -35.72 -19.16
CA ARG A 437 -19.48 -35.17 -20.43
C ARG A 437 -18.75 -33.84 -20.25
N GLN A 438 -18.85 -33.20 -19.09
CA GLN A 438 -18.14 -31.94 -18.79
C GLN A 438 -16.79 -32.25 -18.13
N LYS A 439 -15.73 -31.59 -18.62
CA LYS A 439 -14.36 -31.78 -18.10
C LYS A 439 -14.18 -31.21 -16.69
N PHE A 440 -14.86 -30.10 -16.37
CA PHE A 440 -14.76 -29.39 -15.10
C PHE A 440 -16.16 -29.08 -14.55
N TYR A 441 -16.26 -28.95 -13.22
CA TYR A 441 -17.52 -28.59 -12.54
C TYR A 441 -18.01 -27.20 -12.99
N ILE A 442 -17.09 -26.24 -13.04
CA ILE A 442 -17.30 -24.91 -13.62
C ILE A 442 -16.71 -24.88 -15.03
N SER A 443 -17.50 -24.46 -16.03
CA SER A 443 -17.01 -24.31 -17.41
C SER A 443 -15.92 -23.25 -17.53
N THR A 444 -15.16 -23.25 -18.63
CA THR A 444 -14.11 -22.26 -18.87
C THR A 444 -14.71 -20.85 -18.93
N GLU A 445 -15.80 -20.67 -19.66
CA GLU A 445 -16.45 -19.37 -19.84
C GLU A 445 -16.99 -18.81 -18.52
N ARG A 446 -17.52 -19.69 -17.64
CA ARG A 446 -17.97 -19.28 -16.30
C ARG A 446 -16.79 -18.88 -15.42
N MET A 447 -15.70 -19.66 -15.44
CA MET A 447 -14.48 -19.31 -14.68
C MET A 447 -13.87 -17.99 -15.17
N ASP A 448 -13.81 -17.77 -16.49
CA ASP A 448 -13.30 -16.53 -17.07
C ASP A 448 -14.10 -15.33 -16.53
N TRP A 449 -15.44 -15.42 -16.51
CA TRP A 449 -16.28 -14.38 -15.90
C TRP A 449 -16.03 -14.21 -14.40
N GLU A 450 -15.94 -15.29 -13.63
CA GLU A 450 -15.67 -15.21 -12.18
C GLU A 450 -14.31 -14.59 -11.87
N ILE A 451 -13.30 -14.80 -12.73
CA ILE A 451 -12.01 -14.09 -12.63
C ILE A 451 -12.21 -12.58 -12.80
N TYR A 452 -12.93 -12.12 -13.83
CA TYR A 452 -13.21 -10.68 -13.98
C TYR A 452 -14.06 -10.14 -12.83
N ASP A 453 -15.00 -10.93 -12.34
CA ASP A 453 -15.90 -10.50 -11.29
C ASP A 453 -15.19 -10.36 -9.93
N LEU A 454 -14.32 -11.30 -9.58
CA LEU A 454 -13.63 -11.33 -8.29
C LEU A 454 -12.30 -10.57 -8.32
N LEU A 455 -11.53 -10.72 -9.40
CA LEU A 455 -10.16 -10.23 -9.52
C LEU A 455 -10.02 -9.03 -10.47
N GLY A 456 -11.09 -8.61 -11.15
CA GLY A 456 -11.05 -7.51 -12.12
C GLY A 456 -11.04 -6.10 -11.53
N PHE A 457 -11.02 -5.93 -10.20
CA PHE A 457 -10.92 -4.61 -9.58
C PHE A 457 -10.32 -4.69 -8.18
N GLY A 458 -9.41 -3.77 -7.86
CA GLY A 458 -8.56 -3.88 -6.67
C GLY A 458 -7.40 -4.84 -6.91
N SER A 459 -6.32 -4.70 -6.13
CA SER A 459 -5.14 -5.57 -6.24
C SER A 459 -5.11 -6.54 -5.06
N LEU A 460 -4.71 -7.78 -5.29
CA LEU A 460 -4.43 -8.72 -4.21
C LEU A 460 -3.23 -8.19 -3.42
N THR A 461 -3.45 -7.89 -2.13
CA THR A 461 -2.38 -7.51 -1.21
C THR A 461 -1.59 -8.75 -0.79
N PRO A 462 -0.34 -8.59 -0.32
CA PRO A 462 0.44 -9.70 0.23
C PRO A 462 -0.35 -10.47 1.29
N GLU A 463 -1.04 -9.79 2.19
CA GLU A 463 -1.89 -10.41 3.21
C GLU A 463 -2.99 -11.30 2.63
N ILE A 464 -3.69 -10.86 1.58
CA ILE A 464 -4.74 -11.67 0.94
C ILE A 464 -4.13 -12.94 0.35
N VAL A 465 -3.01 -12.83 -0.34
CA VAL A 465 -2.32 -13.97 -0.96
C VAL A 465 -1.85 -14.95 0.09
N GLU A 466 -1.30 -14.47 1.20
CA GLU A 466 -0.88 -15.29 2.33
C GLU A 466 -2.06 -16.09 2.93
N TYR A 467 -3.21 -15.44 3.18
CA TYR A 467 -4.40 -16.16 3.66
C TYR A 467 -4.83 -17.26 2.68
N LEU A 468 -4.81 -16.97 1.38
CA LEU A 468 -5.15 -17.96 0.35
C LEU A 468 -4.20 -19.17 0.37
N MET A 469 -2.89 -18.94 0.49
CA MET A 469 -1.91 -20.04 0.53
C MET A 469 -2.07 -20.87 1.80
N LEU A 470 -2.36 -20.25 2.95
CA LEU A 470 -2.66 -20.97 4.19
C LEU A 470 -3.91 -21.86 4.07
N PHE A 471 -4.94 -21.41 3.35
CA PHE A 471 -6.13 -22.23 3.14
C PHE A 471 -5.84 -23.49 2.33
N LEU A 472 -4.80 -23.49 1.48
CA LEU A 472 -4.40 -24.70 0.77
C LEU A 472 -3.92 -25.80 1.72
N ASP A 473 -3.18 -25.43 2.77
CA ASP A 473 -2.71 -26.37 3.80
C ASP A 473 -3.81 -26.71 4.82
N ALA A 474 -4.60 -25.72 5.24
CA ALA A 474 -5.60 -25.88 6.30
C ALA A 474 -6.87 -26.61 5.85
N CYS A 475 -7.13 -26.69 4.53
CA CYS A 475 -8.33 -27.31 3.97
C CYS A 475 -7.98 -28.42 2.97
N PRO A 476 -7.35 -29.53 3.41
CA PRO A 476 -6.89 -30.60 2.50
C PRO A 476 -8.03 -31.27 1.74
N GLU A 477 -9.24 -31.28 2.29
CA GLU A 477 -10.44 -31.76 1.59
C GLU A 477 -10.80 -30.90 0.37
N MET A 478 -10.57 -29.58 0.47
CA MET A 478 -10.78 -28.63 -0.63
C MET A 478 -9.58 -28.60 -1.58
N PHE A 479 -8.35 -28.72 -1.06
CA PHE A 479 -7.10 -28.47 -1.80
C PHE A 479 -6.05 -29.57 -1.63
N ASN A 480 -6.39 -30.81 -2.02
CA ASN A 480 -5.35 -31.83 -2.22
C ASN A 480 -4.44 -31.49 -3.42
N SER A 481 -3.28 -32.14 -3.51
CA SER A 481 -2.28 -31.87 -4.55
C SER A 481 -2.83 -31.94 -5.98
N GLU A 482 -3.74 -32.87 -6.27
CA GLU A 482 -4.38 -32.99 -7.58
C GLU A 482 -5.26 -31.76 -7.92
N LYS A 483 -6.04 -31.29 -6.95
CA LYS A 483 -6.88 -30.09 -7.08
C LYS A 483 -6.03 -28.83 -7.23
N VAL A 484 -4.97 -28.68 -6.44
CA VAL A 484 -4.03 -27.54 -6.55
C VAL A 484 -3.38 -27.51 -7.93
N LEU A 485 -2.90 -28.66 -8.43
CA LEU A 485 -2.34 -28.75 -9.78
C LEU A 485 -3.36 -28.41 -10.87
N ARG A 486 -4.62 -28.85 -10.71
CA ARG A 486 -5.69 -28.54 -11.67
C ARG A 486 -6.03 -27.04 -11.66
N LEU A 487 -6.13 -26.44 -10.48
CA LEU A 487 -6.33 -24.99 -10.33
C LEU A 487 -5.22 -24.22 -11.02
N PHE A 488 -3.97 -24.58 -10.75
CA PHE A 488 -2.79 -24.00 -11.39
C PHE A 488 -2.90 -24.01 -12.92
N LYS A 489 -3.14 -25.18 -13.52
CA LYS A 489 -3.25 -25.32 -14.99
C LYS A 489 -4.39 -24.51 -15.58
N ARG A 490 -5.51 -24.36 -14.88
CA ARG A 490 -6.65 -23.56 -15.36
C ARG A 490 -6.35 -22.07 -15.31
N LEU A 491 -5.75 -21.59 -14.23
CA LEU A 491 -5.31 -20.20 -14.10
C LEU A 491 -4.21 -19.85 -15.12
N GLU A 492 -3.29 -20.77 -15.35
CA GLU A 492 -2.22 -20.62 -16.33
C GLU A 492 -2.79 -20.51 -17.75
N ASN A 493 -3.78 -21.35 -18.10
CA ASN A 493 -4.48 -21.26 -19.36
C ASN A 493 -5.23 -19.93 -19.53
N PHE A 494 -5.90 -19.42 -18.48
CA PHE A 494 -6.50 -18.07 -18.53
C PHE A 494 -5.44 -16.99 -18.75
N TYR A 495 -4.34 -17.05 -18.02
CA TYR A 495 -3.27 -16.07 -18.08
C TYR A 495 -2.68 -15.94 -19.49
N PHE A 496 -2.40 -17.04 -20.18
CA PHE A 496 -1.88 -16.99 -21.55
C PHE A 496 -2.91 -16.45 -22.55
N ARG A 497 -4.18 -16.87 -22.47
CA ARG A 497 -5.28 -16.29 -23.28
C ARG A 497 -5.45 -14.79 -23.06
N TRP A 498 -5.31 -14.35 -21.81
CA TRP A 498 -5.32 -12.93 -21.46
C TRP A 498 -4.13 -12.19 -22.06
N CYS A 499 -2.92 -12.74 -21.99
CA CYS A 499 -1.73 -12.17 -22.64
C CYS A 499 -1.92 -12.03 -24.16
N ASP A 500 -2.62 -12.97 -24.78
CA ASP A 500 -2.91 -12.97 -26.23
C ASP A 500 -3.96 -11.91 -26.62
N GLY A 501 -4.60 -11.25 -25.64
CA GLY A 501 -5.59 -10.19 -25.85
C GLY A 501 -7.02 -10.73 -26.04
N GLU A 502 -7.25 -12.03 -25.85
CA GLU A 502 -8.51 -12.71 -26.17
C GLU A 502 -9.73 -12.01 -25.55
N PHE A 503 -9.61 -11.46 -24.35
CA PHE A 503 -10.72 -10.86 -23.63
C PHE A 503 -10.92 -9.37 -23.91
N ILE A 504 -9.84 -8.61 -24.10
CA ILE A 504 -9.91 -7.16 -24.30
C ILE A 504 -10.20 -6.80 -25.76
N ASP A 505 -9.74 -7.63 -26.70
CA ASP A 505 -9.90 -7.45 -28.14
C ASP A 505 -11.10 -8.22 -28.72
N ALA A 506 -11.89 -8.91 -27.87
CA ALA A 506 -13.11 -9.60 -28.27
C ALA A 506 -14.22 -8.65 -28.77
N ASP A 507 -15.21 -9.22 -29.47
CA ASP A 507 -16.41 -8.50 -29.87
C ASP A 507 -17.21 -8.01 -28.64
N PRO A 508 -17.61 -6.72 -28.60
CA PRO A 508 -18.42 -6.17 -27.51
C PRO A 508 -19.80 -6.86 -27.36
N PRO A 509 -20.33 -7.02 -26.13
CA PRO A 509 -19.73 -6.58 -24.87
C PRO A 509 -18.68 -7.55 -24.34
N THR A 510 -17.45 -7.07 -24.15
CA THR A 510 -16.35 -7.88 -23.62
C THR A 510 -16.51 -8.13 -22.11
N LEU A 511 -15.84 -9.15 -21.57
CA LEU A 511 -15.85 -9.40 -20.10
C LEU A 511 -15.38 -8.18 -19.29
N PRO A 512 -14.28 -7.48 -19.65
CA PRO A 512 -13.90 -6.23 -18.99
C PRO A 512 -14.99 -5.15 -19.07
N GLN A 513 -15.65 -4.98 -20.22
CA GLN A 513 -16.73 -4.00 -20.39
C GLN A 513 -17.95 -4.34 -19.54
N LYS A 514 -18.30 -5.62 -19.44
CA LYS A 514 -19.40 -6.08 -18.60
C LYS A 514 -19.13 -5.75 -17.13
N LYS A 515 -17.94 -6.07 -16.61
CA LYS A 515 -17.56 -5.74 -15.23
C LYS A 515 -17.48 -4.22 -15.00
N MET A 516 -16.99 -3.45 -15.98
CA MET A 516 -16.96 -1.99 -15.92
C MET A 516 -18.35 -1.40 -15.71
N ARG A 517 -19.34 -1.86 -16.46
CA ARG A 517 -20.72 -1.38 -16.34
C ARG A 517 -21.29 -1.67 -14.95
N ILE A 518 -21.10 -2.90 -14.45
CA ILE A 518 -21.53 -3.30 -13.10
C ILE A 518 -20.91 -2.40 -12.02
N LEU A 519 -19.60 -2.15 -12.08
CA LEU A 519 -18.93 -1.31 -11.07
C LEU A 519 -19.40 0.15 -11.14
N ARG A 520 -19.63 0.71 -12.33
CA ARG A 520 -20.17 2.08 -12.48
C ARG A 520 -21.58 2.20 -11.92
N GLU A 521 -22.42 1.20 -12.15
CA GLU A 521 -23.77 1.15 -11.58
C GLU A 521 -23.74 1.03 -10.04
N GLN A 522 -22.79 0.26 -9.49
CA GLN A 522 -22.67 0.01 -8.05
C GLN A 522 -22.03 1.16 -7.27
N LEU A 523 -21.04 1.85 -7.85
CA LEU A 523 -20.26 2.90 -7.19
C LEU A 523 -20.79 4.32 -7.44
N GLY A 524 -21.65 4.51 -8.45
CA GLY A 524 -22.23 5.80 -8.84
C GLY A 524 -21.23 6.77 -9.49
N ASP A 525 -21.62 8.03 -9.69
CA ASP A 525 -20.79 9.13 -10.23
C ASP A 525 -19.70 9.61 -9.24
N ARG A 526 -19.20 8.73 -8.36
CA ARG A 526 -17.94 9.01 -7.67
C ARG A 526 -16.87 9.14 -8.75
N ASP A 527 -16.03 10.16 -8.64
CA ASP A 527 -15.05 10.66 -9.62
C ASP A 527 -13.89 9.67 -9.90
N ILE A 528 -14.21 8.39 -10.06
CA ILE A 528 -13.31 7.28 -10.35
C ILE A 528 -13.48 6.96 -11.83
N SER A 529 -12.52 7.35 -12.65
CA SER A 529 -12.48 7.01 -14.07
C SER A 529 -12.15 5.52 -14.28
N ILE A 530 -13.10 4.63 -13.95
CA ILE A 530 -12.94 3.19 -14.15
C ILE A 530 -13.07 2.88 -15.64
N GLY A 531 -11.97 2.50 -16.27
CA GLY A 531 -11.92 2.09 -17.68
C GLY A 531 -11.89 0.57 -17.87
N GLN A 532 -12.45 0.06 -18.97
CA GLN A 532 -12.42 -1.38 -19.29
C GLN A 532 -10.99 -1.96 -19.29
N ARG A 533 -9.99 -1.19 -19.77
CA ARG A 533 -8.59 -1.61 -19.76
C ARG A 533 -8.07 -1.79 -18.33
N GLN A 534 -8.41 -0.90 -17.40
CA GLN A 534 -7.97 -1.05 -16.00
C GLN A 534 -8.51 -2.35 -15.37
N ILE A 535 -9.76 -2.70 -15.69
CA ILE A 535 -10.37 -3.94 -15.20
C ILE A 535 -9.67 -5.17 -15.76
N ASP A 536 -9.38 -5.13 -17.06
CA ASP A 536 -8.63 -6.19 -17.74
C ASP A 536 -7.25 -6.40 -17.13
N ILE A 537 -6.56 -5.31 -16.83
CA ILE A 537 -5.25 -5.33 -16.20
C ILE A 537 -5.33 -5.90 -14.78
N HIS A 538 -6.31 -5.49 -13.98
CA HIS A 538 -6.49 -6.04 -12.64
C HIS A 538 -6.75 -7.55 -12.67
N ALA A 539 -7.61 -8.02 -13.58
CA ALA A 539 -7.89 -9.45 -13.72
C ALA A 539 -6.63 -10.26 -14.05
N GLY A 540 -5.88 -9.85 -15.09
CA GLY A 540 -4.65 -10.54 -15.51
C GLY A 540 -3.55 -10.51 -14.45
N LEU A 541 -3.30 -9.33 -13.85
CA LEU A 541 -2.27 -9.19 -12.82
C LEU A 541 -2.61 -10.01 -11.57
N ASN A 542 -3.86 -9.99 -11.11
CA ASN A 542 -4.27 -10.77 -9.94
C ASN A 542 -4.21 -12.28 -10.21
N VAL A 543 -4.51 -12.75 -11.42
CA VAL A 543 -4.27 -14.17 -11.79
C VAL A 543 -2.78 -14.50 -11.77
N MET A 544 -1.94 -13.62 -12.32
CA MET A 544 -0.48 -13.79 -12.29
C MET A 544 0.05 -13.86 -10.85
N ILE A 545 -0.48 -13.03 -9.94
CA ILE A 545 -0.18 -13.08 -8.50
C ILE A 545 -0.45 -14.48 -7.92
N LEU A 546 -1.64 -15.02 -8.20
CA LEU A 546 -2.02 -16.35 -7.73
C LEU A 546 -1.12 -17.44 -8.32
N LEU A 547 -0.73 -17.32 -9.59
CA LEU A 547 0.18 -18.28 -10.24
C LEU A 547 1.57 -18.29 -9.60
N PHE A 548 2.14 -17.12 -9.28
CA PHE A 548 3.39 -17.06 -8.52
C PHE A 548 3.25 -17.61 -7.10
N ALA A 549 2.13 -17.32 -6.44
CA ALA A 549 1.87 -17.85 -5.10
C ALA A 549 1.78 -19.39 -5.12
N LEU A 550 1.02 -19.95 -6.06
CA LEU A 550 0.91 -21.39 -6.28
C LEU A 550 2.23 -22.03 -6.68
N HIS A 551 3.05 -21.35 -7.49
CA HIS A 551 4.40 -21.83 -7.82
C HIS A 551 5.25 -21.95 -6.57
N ARG A 552 5.35 -20.90 -5.75
CA ARG A 552 6.10 -20.92 -4.48
C ARG A 552 5.59 -22.02 -3.55
N TYR A 553 4.28 -22.13 -3.39
CA TYR A 553 3.66 -23.21 -2.63
C TYR A 553 4.06 -24.60 -3.17
N GLY A 554 3.99 -24.80 -4.49
CA GLY A 554 4.40 -26.04 -5.14
C GLY A 554 5.88 -26.37 -4.96
N GLN A 555 6.77 -25.37 -4.95
CA GLN A 555 8.21 -25.58 -4.72
C GLN A 555 8.53 -26.11 -3.31
N MET A 556 7.65 -25.86 -2.33
CA MET A 556 7.77 -26.33 -0.96
C MET A 556 7.20 -27.74 -0.74
N LYS A 557 6.58 -28.35 -1.77
CA LYS A 557 5.92 -29.67 -1.68
C LYS A 557 6.56 -30.63 -2.68
N ASP A 558 7.17 -31.71 -2.18
CA ASP A 558 7.94 -32.65 -3.02
C ASP A 558 7.13 -33.25 -4.18
N ASP A 559 5.84 -33.50 -3.97
CA ASP A 559 4.92 -34.06 -4.97
C ASP A 559 4.47 -33.05 -6.03
N LEU A 560 4.48 -31.74 -5.72
CA LEU A 560 4.08 -30.67 -6.64
C LEU A 560 5.24 -29.95 -7.31
N LYS A 561 6.45 -30.00 -6.73
CA LYS A 561 7.63 -29.25 -7.17
C LYS A 561 7.96 -29.43 -8.66
N ALA A 562 7.88 -30.66 -9.15
CA ALA A 562 8.12 -30.97 -10.56
C ALA A 562 6.95 -30.56 -11.48
N GLN A 563 5.75 -30.40 -10.95
CA GLN A 563 4.50 -30.24 -11.70
C GLN A 563 4.03 -28.78 -11.77
N ILE A 564 4.32 -27.96 -10.76
CA ILE A 564 3.91 -26.55 -10.69
C ILE A 564 5.12 -25.65 -10.92
N ASN A 565 5.35 -25.35 -12.19
CA ASN A 565 6.41 -24.46 -12.63
C ASN A 565 5.79 -23.34 -13.47
N PHE A 566 5.53 -22.20 -12.84
CA PHE A 566 4.98 -21.05 -13.54
C PHE A 566 6.08 -20.26 -14.21
N HIS A 567 5.95 -20.09 -15.52
CA HIS A 567 6.77 -19.19 -16.31
C HIS A 567 5.86 -18.10 -16.88
N PRO A 568 5.94 -16.85 -16.38
CA PRO A 568 5.10 -15.77 -16.89
C PRO A 568 5.39 -15.44 -18.37
N CYS A 569 6.51 -15.92 -18.89
CA CYS A 569 6.88 -15.91 -20.31
C CYS A 569 7.16 -17.34 -20.74
N VAL A 570 6.80 -17.73 -21.96
CA VAL A 570 7.11 -19.06 -22.52
C VAL A 570 8.63 -19.34 -22.45
N GLN A 571 9.04 -20.58 -22.15
CA GLN A 571 10.45 -20.96 -22.11
C GLN A 571 11.09 -20.94 -23.51
N LYS A 572 12.33 -20.47 -23.62
CA LYS A 572 13.10 -20.36 -24.87
C LYS A 572 13.31 -21.67 -25.65
N ASN A 573 13.00 -22.83 -25.07
CA ASN A 573 13.20 -24.15 -25.66
C ASN A 573 11.91 -24.80 -26.20
N THR A 574 10.77 -24.12 -26.10
CA THR A 574 9.57 -24.43 -26.87
C THR A 574 9.55 -23.50 -28.08
N SER A 575 9.15 -23.99 -29.25
CA SER A 575 9.16 -23.28 -30.54
C SER A 575 8.34 -21.98 -30.60
N ASP A 576 7.67 -21.61 -29.51
CA ASP A 576 6.70 -20.51 -29.39
C ASP A 576 7.14 -19.45 -28.36
N PHE A 577 8.43 -19.09 -28.32
CA PHE A 577 8.88 -17.95 -27.49
C PHE A 577 8.30 -16.64 -28.05
N ASP A 578 7.18 -16.18 -27.48
CA ASP A 578 6.57 -14.89 -27.83
C ASP A 578 6.97 -13.77 -26.85
N ASP A 579 7.94 -12.96 -27.30
CA ASP A 579 8.43 -11.73 -26.66
C ASP A 579 7.34 -10.63 -26.58
N SER A 580 6.15 -10.84 -27.17
CA SER A 580 5.01 -9.93 -27.07
C SER A 580 4.27 -9.99 -25.72
N GLN A 581 4.24 -11.15 -25.05
CA GLN A 581 3.42 -11.36 -23.85
C GLN A 581 3.86 -10.46 -22.68
N LEU A 582 5.17 -10.43 -22.38
CA LEU A 582 5.68 -9.59 -21.30
C LEU A 582 5.65 -8.09 -21.65
N ARG A 583 5.91 -7.75 -22.92
CA ARG A 583 5.75 -6.37 -23.40
C ARG A 583 4.31 -5.89 -23.25
N ARG A 584 3.31 -6.73 -23.47
CA ARG A 584 1.90 -6.41 -23.22
C ARG A 584 1.65 -6.19 -21.72
N ILE A 585 2.12 -7.09 -20.84
CA ILE A 585 2.02 -6.94 -19.36
C ILE A 585 2.59 -5.59 -18.89
N ILE A 586 3.69 -5.14 -19.48
CA ILE A 586 4.33 -3.87 -19.13
C ILE A 586 3.66 -2.69 -19.82
N GLN A 587 3.17 -2.83 -21.05
CA GLN A 587 2.35 -1.78 -21.69
C GLN A 587 1.08 -1.51 -20.88
N TYR A 588 0.45 -2.56 -20.36
CA TYR A 588 -0.67 -2.49 -19.44
C TYR A 588 -0.34 -1.70 -18.16
N SER A 589 0.89 -1.77 -17.67
CA SER A 589 1.34 -1.00 -16.50
C SER A 589 1.24 0.51 -16.67
N TYR A 590 1.41 1.04 -17.89
CA TYR A 590 1.33 2.48 -18.15
C TYR A 590 -0.10 3.04 -17.96
N CYS A 591 -1.12 2.18 -17.91
CA CYS A 591 -2.51 2.56 -17.68
C CYS A 591 -2.89 2.69 -16.20
N ILE A 592 -2.04 2.20 -15.28
CA ILE A 592 -2.19 2.34 -13.82
C ILE A 592 -1.03 3.23 -13.35
N ARG A 593 -1.25 4.22 -12.47
CA ARG A 593 -0.17 5.13 -12.03
C ARG A 593 1.07 4.32 -11.61
N ASN A 594 2.19 4.61 -12.26
CA ASN A 594 3.41 3.80 -12.35
C ASN A 594 3.95 3.28 -10.99
N THR A 595 3.74 4.04 -9.91
CA THR A 595 4.19 3.71 -8.54
C THR A 595 3.44 2.55 -7.90
N ARG A 596 2.11 2.44 -8.06
CA ARG A 596 1.32 1.32 -7.49
C ARG A 596 1.60 0.01 -8.22
N PHE A 597 1.71 0.06 -9.55
CA PHE A 597 2.06 -1.11 -10.35
C PHE A 597 3.44 -1.66 -9.96
N ARG A 598 4.45 -0.79 -9.80
CA ARG A 598 5.80 -1.19 -9.36
C ARG A 598 5.81 -1.78 -7.95
N ALA A 599 5.04 -1.22 -7.01
CA ALA A 599 4.92 -1.77 -5.66
C ALA A 599 4.30 -3.18 -5.66
N ILE A 600 3.27 -3.37 -6.47
CA ILE A 600 2.62 -4.67 -6.65
C ILE A 600 3.59 -5.65 -7.31
N LEU A 601 4.11 -5.37 -8.50
CA LEU A 601 5.04 -6.28 -9.21
C LEU A 601 6.31 -6.57 -8.40
N GLY A 602 6.82 -5.56 -7.68
CA GLY A 602 8.03 -5.66 -6.88
C GLY A 602 7.94 -6.74 -5.80
N ALA A 603 6.88 -6.77 -4.99
CA ALA A 603 6.73 -7.79 -3.95
C ALA A 603 6.44 -9.19 -4.50
N LEU A 604 5.93 -9.30 -5.74
CA LEU A 604 5.42 -10.53 -6.32
C LEU A 604 6.46 -11.40 -7.02
N LEU A 605 7.54 -10.79 -7.49
CA LEU A 605 8.56 -11.51 -8.26
C LEU A 605 9.67 -12.09 -7.39
N ILE A 606 9.57 -12.01 -6.07
CA ILE A 606 10.48 -12.68 -5.13
C ILE A 606 10.39 -14.19 -5.32
N GLY A 607 11.53 -14.84 -5.59
CA GLY A 607 11.59 -16.29 -5.82
C GLY A 607 10.94 -16.75 -7.14
N SER A 608 10.66 -15.84 -8.07
CA SER A 608 10.02 -16.18 -9.34
C SER A 608 10.95 -16.95 -10.28
N ASN A 609 10.38 -17.77 -11.17
CA ASN A 609 11.14 -18.45 -12.23
C ASN A 609 11.00 -17.71 -13.57
N LEU A 610 12.03 -16.94 -13.89
CA LEU A 610 12.19 -16.16 -15.11
C LEU A 610 13.34 -16.70 -15.98
N SER A 611 13.76 -17.94 -15.77
CA SER A 611 14.86 -18.54 -16.52
C SER A 611 14.59 -18.54 -18.04
N ASN A 612 15.61 -18.18 -18.80
CA ASN A 612 15.59 -18.05 -20.25
C ASN A 612 14.55 -17.07 -20.81
N SER A 613 13.96 -16.21 -19.97
CA SER A 613 13.00 -15.20 -20.43
C SER A 613 13.70 -14.02 -21.11
N SER A 614 12.93 -13.24 -21.87
CA SER A 614 13.38 -12.01 -22.52
C SER A 614 12.80 -10.82 -21.77
N LEU A 615 13.67 -10.04 -21.12
CA LEU A 615 13.33 -8.83 -20.37
C LEU A 615 14.06 -7.59 -20.94
N HIS A 616 14.41 -7.58 -22.22
CA HIS A 616 15.26 -6.54 -22.82
C HIS A 616 14.51 -5.21 -23.05
N ILE A 617 15.22 -4.09 -22.91
CA ILE A 617 14.68 -2.72 -23.08
C ILE A 617 13.52 -2.43 -22.10
N MET A 618 13.51 -3.06 -20.93
CA MET A 618 12.44 -2.90 -19.94
C MET A 618 12.83 -1.94 -18.81
N SER A 619 11.87 -1.17 -18.31
CA SER A 619 12.05 -0.39 -17.06
C SER A 619 11.53 -1.18 -15.87
N LEU A 620 12.47 -1.81 -15.15
CA LEU A 620 12.30 -2.63 -13.95
C LEU A 620 12.94 -1.96 -12.71
N SER A 621 13.06 -0.64 -12.71
CA SER A 621 13.60 0.08 -11.56
C SER A 621 12.79 -0.20 -10.28
N TYR A 622 13.49 -0.33 -9.14
CA TYR A 622 12.94 -0.62 -7.80
C TYR A 622 12.29 -2.01 -7.62
N ILE A 623 12.43 -2.91 -8.58
CA ILE A 623 11.80 -4.23 -8.48
C ILE A 623 12.49 -5.12 -7.45
N ASN A 624 11.75 -6.00 -6.77
CA ASN A 624 12.33 -7.03 -5.92
C ASN A 624 12.24 -8.40 -6.61
N LEU A 625 13.40 -8.84 -7.10
CA LEU A 625 13.69 -10.12 -7.74
C LEU A 625 14.62 -10.98 -6.86
N SER A 626 14.64 -10.74 -5.54
CA SER A 626 15.45 -11.54 -4.64
C SER A 626 15.02 -13.01 -4.67
N GLN A 627 15.99 -13.92 -4.55
CA GLN A 627 15.82 -15.38 -4.61
C GLN A 627 15.27 -15.93 -5.94
N SER A 628 15.11 -15.09 -6.96
CA SER A 628 14.51 -15.50 -8.24
C SER A 628 15.48 -16.30 -9.12
N ASN A 629 14.93 -17.22 -9.92
CA ASN A 629 15.68 -17.92 -10.95
C ASN A 629 15.60 -17.14 -12.26
N LEU A 630 16.68 -16.42 -12.59
CA LEU A 630 16.90 -15.62 -13.80
C LEU A 630 17.94 -16.27 -14.72
N LYS A 631 18.22 -17.57 -14.58
CA LYS A 631 19.24 -18.28 -15.36
C LYS A 631 19.00 -18.13 -16.86
N GLY A 632 20.01 -17.66 -17.60
CA GLY A 632 19.94 -17.48 -19.05
C GLY A 632 19.00 -16.36 -19.52
N VAL A 633 18.52 -15.50 -18.62
CA VAL A 633 17.63 -14.37 -18.96
C VAL A 633 18.30 -13.39 -19.91
N SER A 634 17.53 -12.76 -20.79
CA SER A 634 18.01 -11.71 -21.70
C SER A 634 17.45 -10.34 -21.31
N CYS A 635 18.23 -9.55 -20.59
CA CYS A 635 17.88 -8.22 -20.05
C CYS A 635 18.67 -7.07 -20.69
N TRP A 636 19.18 -7.24 -21.91
CA TRP A 636 20.04 -6.24 -22.55
C TRP A 636 19.31 -4.88 -22.71
N SER A 637 20.03 -3.79 -22.50
CA SER A 637 19.53 -2.41 -22.55
C SER A 637 18.34 -2.09 -21.61
N SER A 638 18.15 -2.87 -20.54
CA SER A 638 17.09 -2.63 -19.54
C SER A 638 17.54 -1.69 -18.41
N ASP A 639 16.57 -1.13 -17.70
CA ASP A 639 16.74 -0.28 -16.52
C ASP A 639 16.31 -1.05 -15.26
N LEU A 640 17.28 -1.52 -14.48
CA LEU A 640 17.14 -2.24 -13.20
C LEU A 640 17.70 -1.41 -12.04
N ARG A 641 17.64 -0.07 -12.12
CA ARG A 641 18.11 0.80 -11.04
C ARG A 641 17.36 0.56 -9.75
N ASN A 642 18.06 0.52 -8.62
CA ASN A 642 17.52 0.21 -7.29
C ASN A 642 16.81 -1.15 -7.17
N ALA A 643 17.01 -2.08 -8.12
CA ALA A 643 16.43 -3.40 -8.02
C ALA A 643 17.08 -4.22 -6.89
N ASN A 644 16.31 -5.08 -6.23
CA ASN A 644 16.84 -6.09 -5.32
C ASN A 644 16.90 -7.45 -6.02
N LEU A 645 18.10 -7.93 -6.30
CA LEU A 645 18.45 -9.20 -6.93
C LEU A 645 19.23 -10.11 -5.96
N SER A 646 19.13 -9.87 -4.65
CA SER A 646 19.87 -10.62 -3.63
C SER A 646 19.47 -12.10 -3.64
N ASN A 647 20.45 -12.98 -3.58
CA ASN A 647 20.31 -14.45 -3.64
C ASN A 647 19.64 -14.97 -4.94
N ALA A 648 19.53 -14.14 -5.99
CA ALA A 648 18.98 -14.59 -7.27
C ALA A 648 20.02 -15.40 -8.06
N ASP A 649 19.54 -16.34 -8.88
CA ASP A 649 20.38 -17.05 -9.86
C ASP A 649 20.26 -16.38 -11.22
N LEU A 650 21.23 -15.56 -11.60
CA LEU A 650 21.30 -14.88 -12.89
C LEU A 650 22.25 -15.59 -13.88
N SER A 651 22.74 -16.79 -13.55
CA SER A 651 23.83 -17.44 -14.28
C SER A 651 23.55 -17.58 -15.79
N GLY A 652 24.55 -17.32 -16.62
CA GLY A 652 24.42 -17.37 -18.08
C GLY A 652 23.55 -16.29 -18.71
N GLY A 653 23.04 -15.32 -17.94
CA GLY A 653 22.18 -14.24 -18.43
C GLY A 653 22.92 -13.19 -19.28
N ASN A 654 22.17 -12.45 -20.11
CA ASN A 654 22.67 -11.34 -20.92
C ASN A 654 22.12 -10.00 -20.41
N PHE A 655 23.01 -9.19 -19.85
CA PHE A 655 22.76 -7.87 -19.26
C PHE A 655 23.61 -6.77 -19.93
N THR A 656 23.89 -6.95 -21.23
CA THR A 656 24.65 -5.98 -22.02
C THR A 656 23.94 -4.62 -22.03
N ASN A 657 24.66 -3.53 -21.74
CA ASN A 657 24.12 -2.16 -21.63
C ASN A 657 23.00 -1.97 -20.58
N THR A 658 22.89 -2.86 -19.59
CA THR A 658 21.85 -2.77 -18.54
C THR A 658 22.27 -1.80 -17.43
N SER A 659 21.34 -0.98 -16.94
CA SER A 659 21.58 -0.10 -15.80
C SER A 659 21.17 -0.77 -14.49
N PHE A 660 22.12 -0.90 -13.57
CA PHE A 660 21.99 -1.46 -12.22
C PHE A 660 22.37 -0.46 -11.13
N HIS A 661 22.27 0.85 -11.42
CA HIS A 661 22.63 1.89 -10.44
C HIS A 661 21.87 1.67 -9.12
N LYS A 662 22.59 1.61 -7.99
CA LYS A 662 22.05 1.33 -6.64
C LYS A 662 21.33 -0.03 -6.46
N ALA A 663 21.51 -0.98 -7.36
CA ALA A 663 20.89 -2.30 -7.23
C ALA A 663 21.61 -3.18 -6.17
N LYS A 664 20.88 -4.13 -5.57
CA LYS A 664 21.39 -5.06 -4.56
C LYS A 664 21.55 -6.46 -5.15
N PHE A 665 22.71 -7.07 -4.99
CA PHE A 665 23.07 -8.41 -5.50
C PHE A 665 23.68 -9.29 -4.41
N LEU A 666 23.27 -9.10 -3.15
CA LEU A 666 23.87 -9.83 -2.03
C LEU A 666 23.78 -11.35 -2.27
N ASN A 667 24.91 -12.04 -2.32
CA ASN A 667 25.03 -13.48 -2.60
C ASN A 667 24.35 -13.94 -3.92
N ALA A 668 24.21 -13.06 -4.91
CA ALA A 668 23.63 -13.41 -6.20
C ALA A 668 24.61 -14.23 -7.05
N ASN A 669 24.10 -15.18 -7.83
CA ASN A 669 24.90 -15.92 -8.80
C ASN A 669 24.89 -15.20 -10.16
N LEU A 670 26.01 -14.56 -10.53
CA LEU A 670 26.24 -13.89 -11.81
C LEU A 670 27.24 -14.67 -12.69
N SER A 671 27.47 -15.96 -12.42
CA SER A 671 28.43 -16.76 -13.18
C SER A 671 28.08 -16.87 -14.66
N SER A 672 29.08 -16.86 -15.53
CA SER A 672 28.93 -16.93 -17.00
C SER A 672 28.00 -15.85 -17.60
N THR A 673 27.76 -14.73 -16.91
CA THR A 673 26.89 -13.66 -17.41
C THR A 673 27.59 -12.74 -18.42
N LYS A 674 26.81 -12.12 -19.32
CA LYS A 674 27.30 -11.04 -20.19
C LYS A 674 26.90 -9.69 -19.60
N LEU A 675 27.86 -8.98 -19.00
CA LEU A 675 27.68 -7.68 -18.35
C LEU A 675 28.33 -6.52 -19.13
N ILE A 676 28.54 -6.73 -20.44
CA ILE A 676 29.27 -5.80 -21.31
C ILE A 676 28.62 -4.42 -21.26
N SER A 677 29.38 -3.38 -20.91
CA SER A 677 28.91 -2.00 -20.77
C SER A 677 27.76 -1.81 -19.77
N ALA A 678 27.56 -2.73 -18.83
CA ALA A 678 26.59 -2.56 -17.75
C ALA A 678 27.02 -1.47 -16.75
N VAL A 679 26.06 -0.87 -16.05
CA VAL A 679 26.30 0.24 -15.11
C VAL A 679 25.92 -0.18 -13.69
N PHE A 680 26.90 -0.47 -12.85
CA PHE A 680 26.76 -0.89 -11.44
C PHE A 680 27.10 0.22 -10.44
N VAL A 681 26.97 1.48 -10.83
CA VAL A 681 27.32 2.62 -9.98
C VAL A 681 26.54 2.55 -8.65
N GLU A 682 27.25 2.57 -7.51
CA GLU A 682 26.67 2.43 -6.16
C GLU A 682 25.89 1.13 -5.91
N ALA A 683 26.09 0.09 -6.73
CA ALA A 683 25.46 -1.21 -6.52
C ALA A 683 26.17 -2.01 -5.40
N ASP A 684 25.42 -2.88 -4.74
CA ASP A 684 25.96 -3.79 -3.73
C ASP A 684 26.11 -5.20 -4.32
N LEU A 685 27.34 -5.61 -4.66
CA LEU A 685 27.68 -6.93 -5.18
C LEU A 685 28.23 -7.86 -4.07
N SER A 686 27.97 -7.56 -2.80
CA SER A 686 28.59 -8.31 -1.70
C SER A 686 28.26 -9.80 -1.76
N GLY A 687 29.29 -10.66 -1.78
CA GLY A 687 29.12 -12.12 -1.86
C GLY A 687 28.70 -12.66 -3.23
N ALA A 688 28.59 -11.81 -4.26
CA ALA A 688 28.16 -12.25 -5.59
C ALA A 688 29.22 -13.13 -6.28
N ASP A 689 28.76 -14.14 -7.04
CA ASP A 689 29.60 -15.01 -7.84
C ASP A 689 29.71 -14.50 -9.28
N LEU A 690 30.91 -14.08 -9.69
CA LEU A 690 31.26 -13.53 -11.01
C LEU A 690 32.17 -14.47 -11.82
N CYS A 691 32.28 -15.76 -11.45
CA CYS A 691 33.11 -16.72 -12.20
C CYS A 691 32.68 -16.78 -13.68
N ASP A 692 33.62 -16.72 -14.61
CA ASP A 692 33.36 -16.72 -16.07
C ASP A 692 32.46 -15.56 -16.57
N ALA A 693 32.19 -14.55 -15.73
CA ALA A 693 31.39 -13.39 -16.14
C ALA A 693 32.18 -12.45 -17.06
N ASN A 694 31.52 -11.87 -18.05
CA ASN A 694 32.11 -10.90 -18.95
C ASN A 694 31.72 -9.46 -18.57
N LEU A 695 32.59 -8.76 -17.85
CA LEU A 695 32.42 -7.38 -17.39
C LEU A 695 33.06 -6.35 -18.34
N ALA A 696 33.25 -6.67 -19.63
CA ALA A 696 33.93 -5.75 -20.54
C ALA A 696 33.26 -4.36 -20.56
N ASN A 697 34.02 -3.29 -20.31
CA ASN A 697 33.53 -1.91 -20.23
C ASN A 697 32.46 -1.63 -19.15
N THR A 698 32.29 -2.50 -18.15
CA THR A 698 31.36 -2.26 -17.04
C THR A 698 31.83 -1.09 -16.17
N ASN A 699 30.88 -0.30 -15.65
CA ASN A 699 31.14 0.78 -14.70
C ASN A 699 30.79 0.35 -13.27
N LEU A 700 31.80 0.25 -12.38
CA LEU A 700 31.70 -0.16 -10.98
C LEU A 700 31.93 0.98 -9.97
N HIS A 701 31.80 2.25 -10.39
CA HIS A 701 32.05 3.40 -9.51
C HIS A 701 31.23 3.31 -8.21
N ASN A 702 31.89 3.42 -7.05
CA ASN A 702 31.29 3.27 -5.71
C ASN A 702 30.53 1.95 -5.46
N ALA A 703 30.71 0.90 -6.28
CA ALA A 703 30.07 -0.39 -6.03
C ALA A 703 30.76 -1.13 -4.87
N SER A 704 30.02 -1.86 -4.03
CA SER A 704 30.59 -2.76 -3.02
C SER A 704 30.95 -4.10 -3.65
N LEU A 705 32.24 -4.47 -3.58
CA LEU A 705 32.76 -5.76 -4.03
C LEU A 705 33.16 -6.67 -2.86
N THR A 706 32.54 -6.45 -1.68
CA THR A 706 32.87 -7.21 -0.47
C THR A 706 32.65 -8.71 -0.69
N ASN A 707 33.68 -9.54 -0.49
CA ASN A 707 33.58 -11.01 -0.60
C ASN A 707 33.05 -11.54 -1.94
N ILE A 708 33.25 -10.83 -3.05
CA ILE A 708 32.93 -11.38 -4.38
C ILE A 708 33.75 -12.65 -4.67
N ILE A 709 33.20 -13.53 -5.50
CA ILE A 709 33.88 -14.72 -6.02
C ILE A 709 34.15 -14.48 -7.51
N TRP A 710 35.37 -14.73 -7.98
CA TRP A 710 35.75 -14.62 -9.40
C TRP A 710 36.83 -15.65 -9.73
N ASP A 711 37.03 -15.93 -11.01
CA ASP A 711 38.04 -16.88 -11.49
C ASP A 711 38.93 -16.28 -12.60
N GLU A 712 39.78 -17.10 -13.20
CA GLU A 712 40.68 -16.70 -14.30
C GLU A 712 39.94 -16.38 -15.61
N ASN A 713 38.69 -16.82 -15.75
CA ASN A 713 37.87 -16.60 -16.93
C ASN A 713 37.03 -15.31 -16.84
N THR A 714 36.89 -14.72 -15.63
CA THR A 714 36.20 -13.45 -15.46
C THR A 714 36.90 -12.34 -16.26
N ASN A 715 36.19 -11.75 -17.24
CA ASN A 715 36.75 -10.71 -18.10
C ASN A 715 36.57 -9.32 -17.48
N TRP A 716 37.68 -8.66 -17.14
CA TRP A 716 37.74 -7.33 -16.56
C TRP A 716 38.17 -6.23 -17.56
N GLU A 717 38.24 -6.53 -18.86
CA GLU A 717 38.73 -5.60 -19.87
C GLU A 717 37.93 -4.29 -19.91
N GLY A 718 38.61 -3.14 -19.73
CA GLY A 718 37.98 -1.83 -19.83
C GLY A 718 37.00 -1.49 -18.71
N VAL A 719 36.94 -2.29 -17.64
CA VAL A 719 36.16 -1.98 -16.42
C VAL A 719 36.63 -0.65 -15.82
N ARG A 720 35.68 0.18 -15.40
CA ARG A 720 35.92 1.52 -14.85
C ARG A 720 35.40 1.63 -13.41
N GLY A 721 35.95 2.53 -12.61
CA GLY A 721 35.44 2.85 -11.27
C GLY A 721 35.94 1.92 -10.15
N LEU A 722 36.82 0.96 -10.46
CA LEU A 722 37.45 0.08 -9.46
C LEU A 722 38.27 0.86 -8.42
N GLU A 723 38.84 2.00 -8.81
CA GLU A 723 39.56 2.93 -7.95
C GLU A 723 38.69 3.58 -6.85
N THR A 724 37.37 3.59 -7.05
CA THR A 724 36.37 4.12 -6.11
C THR A 724 35.46 3.05 -5.52
N ALA A 725 35.57 1.82 -6.00
CA ALA A 725 34.77 0.71 -5.51
C ALA A 725 35.12 0.39 -4.05
N ILE A 726 34.11 -0.02 -3.29
CA ILE A 726 34.20 -0.29 -1.86
C ILE A 726 34.62 -1.74 -1.66
N ASN A 727 35.59 -1.97 -0.76
CA ASN A 727 36.07 -3.30 -0.36
C ASN A 727 36.53 -4.20 -1.54
N VAL A 728 37.21 -3.61 -2.54
CA VAL A 728 37.82 -4.38 -3.64
C VAL A 728 38.85 -5.38 -3.09
N PRO A 729 38.73 -6.69 -3.37
CA PRO A 729 39.68 -7.69 -2.88
C PRO A 729 41.12 -7.41 -3.30
N GLU A 730 42.08 -7.54 -2.38
CA GLU A 730 43.50 -7.29 -2.65
C GLU A 730 44.09 -8.20 -3.73
N ALA A 731 43.59 -9.45 -3.82
CA ALA A 731 43.99 -10.37 -4.89
C ALA A 731 43.56 -9.85 -6.28
N LEU A 732 42.36 -9.25 -6.37
CA LEU A 732 41.86 -8.67 -7.61
C LEU A 732 42.65 -7.41 -8.00
N LYS A 733 42.96 -6.53 -7.03
CA LYS A 733 43.82 -5.36 -7.29
C LYS A 733 45.17 -5.77 -7.87
N LYS A 734 45.80 -6.81 -7.32
CA LYS A 734 47.06 -7.36 -7.84
C LYS A 734 46.91 -7.95 -9.25
N GLN A 735 45.84 -8.70 -9.49
CA GLN A 735 45.55 -9.27 -10.82
C GLN A 735 45.38 -8.19 -11.89
N LEU A 736 44.78 -7.05 -11.53
CA LEU A 736 44.50 -5.94 -12.45
C LEU A 736 45.59 -4.86 -12.48
N GLY A 737 46.67 -5.00 -11.71
CA GLY A 737 47.75 -4.01 -11.65
C GLY A 737 47.34 -2.68 -11.01
N LEU A 738 46.36 -2.67 -10.10
CA LEU A 738 45.79 -1.50 -9.42
C LEU A 738 46.43 -1.23 -8.04
N GLY A 739 47.67 -1.68 -7.83
CA GLY A 739 48.38 -1.67 -6.54
C GLY A 739 49.38 -0.55 -6.36
#